data_AF-A0A811Y5R4-F1
#
_entry.id   AF-A0A811Y5R4-F1
#
_cell.length_a   1.000
_cell.length_b   1.000
_cell.length_c   1.000
_cell.angle_alpha   90.00
_cell.angle_beta   90.00
_cell.angle_gamma   90.00
#
_symmetry.space_group_name_H-M   'P 1'
#
loop_
_entity.id
_entity.type
_entity.pdbx_description
1 polymer ?
#
loop_
_entity_poly.entity_id
_entity_poly.type
_entity_poly.pdbx_seq_one_letter_code
_entity_poly.pdbx_strand_id
1 'polypeptide(L)'
;MPVSPKAPRTLHRFVNSRRIQLCHSLDLKDDHRLNLFDDGTLMIRNTRKSDQGEYQCMARNSAGEVKTQNAMLRYSSPPAKPSFIIQPQDTEVLIGTSTTLECMATGHPHPHVTWTRGSGEALDGSRHLATSGGLYLKNVTLQDHGQFICHANNNQGTFQATANIIVQAPPQFTVIPKDQVVLEEHTVEFLCEAEGNPPPIIAWTKAGGKLPQEGLHTVLSSGTLRIDQMAHHDQGQYECQAVSPLGVRKASVQLTVKPKALPVFTQLPQDTSVEVGKNINISCHAEGEPQPIITWNKAGVQITKSGKFHVSGEGMLTIYDAGQADQGRYECVAQNSFGLVVANMFLTVVAIQGRHAGYDFVESSILDAVQRVDSAVNSTRRHLFSQKPRTPSELLAQFRYPHDPFTVETARAGEIFEHTLLLIQEHVKQGLTVDLEGREFRYNDLVSPRSLSLIANLSGCTAHRPGPNCSDACFHQKYRAQDGTCNNLQHPTWGASPTAFQRILQPAYGDGFNLPRGVGRHSPSGPHPLPPPRLVSTELAATATATPDDRYTHMLLQWGQFLDHDLDPTAPALSTSRFSDGRSCSAPCTDDPPCFPILLPDADPRGARAPCMFFARSSPVCGSGVASLVMNSVYAREQINQLTAYIDASNVYGSSERESLALRDFSEPRGLLRTGLPWAPSGKPLLPSCAGPPTERTGPGQGGRRARFLAGDRRANEQLVLTAMHTLWLREHNRVAAARSALNPHWDGDTLYHEARKIVGAQLQHITYSHWLPKILGEPGMRMLRGYQGYDPSVNAGIINSFATAAFRFGHTLINPILYRLNDTFGEIPEGHLPLHKAFFSPSRIIEEGGIDPLLRGLFGVAAKLRVPSQLLSLELTEKLLSTAHSGARPRAPPYADFRVFCNLTSVENFEDLRNEIKDPEIRRKLKKLYGNPGNIDFWPALMVEDLIPGTRVGPTLMCLFENPGVFTPAQLTQLRQASLGRVLCDNGDNIQQVQADVFVKAKYPQDYLSCDEIPQVDLRMWQDCCEDCRSRGQFRTFTQESRKKRSAQYSYPDEKDKELSDLISRQQDHLYIDEDSKNMTVLAKTKFAQDFSSFAVEIQKTIKALREQINKLEAHLRQAGCTDDKGIRRKDNEHWMKEDCISCMCKSGQVTCVVKTCPPAPCPSLELVKGTCCPVCKDRGMPADSSEKH
;
A
#
# COMPACT_ATOMS: atom_id res chain seq x y z
N MET A 1 4.53 -100.62 -4.73
CA MET A 1 5.52 -101.07 -3.72
C MET A 1 5.40 -102.58 -3.58
N PRO A 2 6.41 -103.35 -3.12
CA PRO A 2 7.77 -102.94 -2.70
C PRO A 2 8.94 -103.71 -3.39
N VAL A 3 10.15 -103.14 -3.26
CA VAL A 3 11.48 -103.78 -3.05
C VAL A 3 12.06 -104.87 -4.01
N SER A 4 13.34 -104.63 -4.34
CA SER A 4 14.44 -105.44 -4.95
C SER A 4 14.64 -106.90 -4.42
N PRO A 5 15.56 -107.78 -4.92
CA PRO A 5 16.68 -107.56 -5.86
C PRO A 5 17.11 -108.73 -6.83
N LYS A 6 18.26 -108.54 -7.52
CA LYS A 6 19.27 -109.54 -8.04
C LYS A 6 19.04 -110.34 -9.37
N ALA A 7 19.89 -110.02 -10.36
CA ALA A 7 20.76 -110.88 -11.23
C ALA A 7 20.26 -112.16 -11.95
N PRO A 8 20.66 -112.34 -13.23
CA PRO A 8 21.53 -113.48 -13.67
C PRO A 8 22.74 -113.01 -14.55
N ARG A 9 23.93 -113.66 -14.62
CA ARG A 9 24.35 -114.99 -15.19
C ARG A 9 24.19 -115.09 -16.73
N THR A 10 25.05 -115.77 -17.53
CA THR A 10 26.27 -116.62 -17.33
C THR A 10 27.12 -116.61 -18.63
N LEU A 11 28.35 -117.14 -18.73
CA LEU A 11 28.76 -118.56 -19.00
C LEU A 11 30.28 -118.50 -19.44
N HIS A 12 31.24 -119.44 -19.38
CA HIS A 12 31.45 -120.81 -18.85
C HIS A 12 32.98 -120.98 -18.50
N ARG A 13 33.42 -121.84 -17.56
CA ARG A 13 34.11 -123.18 -17.70
C ARG A 13 35.43 -123.23 -18.51
N PHE A 14 36.47 -124.00 -18.13
CA PHE A 14 36.68 -125.05 -17.09
C PHE A 14 38.22 -125.34 -16.92
N VAL A 15 38.82 -126.12 -15.98
CA VAL A 15 38.43 -126.85 -14.74
C VAL A 15 39.68 -127.26 -13.91
N ASN A 16 39.55 -127.49 -12.59
CA ASN A 16 40.44 -128.29 -11.68
C ASN A 16 41.92 -127.86 -11.44
N SER A 17 42.59 -128.15 -10.31
CA SER A 17 42.14 -128.64 -8.98
C SER A 17 43.24 -128.53 -7.88
N ARG A 18 42.84 -128.47 -6.58
CA ARG A 18 43.63 -128.69 -5.34
C ARG A 18 44.84 -127.75 -5.11
N ARG A 19 44.76 -126.77 -4.21
CA ARG A 19 45.13 -126.86 -2.76
C ARG A 19 46.47 -127.55 -2.47
N ILE A 20 47.48 -126.77 -2.06
CA ILE A 20 48.10 -126.76 -0.71
C ILE A 20 48.94 -125.47 -0.57
N GLN A 21 49.21 -125.03 0.66
CA GLN A 21 49.96 -123.82 0.99
C GLN A 21 51.32 -124.20 1.59
N LEU A 22 52.40 -123.52 1.19
CA LEU A 22 53.58 -123.19 2.02
C LEU A 22 54.53 -122.22 1.28
N CYS A 23 55.25 -121.40 2.06
CA CYS A 23 56.63 -120.91 1.92
C CYS A 23 57.47 -121.37 0.67
N HIS A 24 58.37 -120.59 0.03
CA HIS A 24 59.27 -119.52 0.51
C HIS A 24 60.19 -118.96 -0.69
N SER A 25 60.37 -117.62 -0.93
CA SER A 25 61.31 -116.84 -1.85
C SER A 25 61.34 -116.88 -3.42
N LEU A 26 62.26 -116.07 -4.03
CA LEU A 26 62.56 -115.69 -5.46
C LEU A 26 63.17 -116.85 -6.31
N ASP A 27 63.47 -116.81 -7.63
CA ASP A 27 64.15 -115.75 -8.44
C ASP A 27 64.20 -115.93 -10.00
N LEU A 28 64.83 -114.96 -10.70
CA LEU A 28 65.54 -114.98 -12.02
C LEU A 28 65.00 -115.80 -13.22
N LYS A 29 64.40 -115.17 -14.28
CA LYS A 29 64.17 -115.85 -15.61
C LYS A 29 64.28 -115.10 -16.96
N ASP A 30 64.23 -113.77 -17.07
CA ASP A 30 63.97 -113.09 -18.38
C ASP A 30 65.14 -112.33 -19.08
N ASP A 31 66.41 -112.68 -18.83
CA ASP A 31 67.50 -112.38 -19.79
C ASP A 31 68.08 -113.71 -20.30
N HIS A 32 67.84 -114.05 -21.56
CA HIS A 32 68.30 -115.33 -22.15
C HIS A 32 69.83 -115.49 -22.21
N ARG A 33 70.59 -114.42 -21.97
CA ARG A 33 72.06 -114.49 -21.81
C ARG A 33 72.42 -114.98 -20.41
N LEU A 34 71.57 -114.72 -19.42
CA LEU A 34 71.64 -115.26 -18.06
C LEU A 34 71.05 -116.66 -18.02
N ASN A 35 71.84 -117.63 -17.57
CA ASN A 35 71.39 -119.02 -17.43
C ASN A 35 71.74 -119.49 -16.00
N LEU A 36 70.72 -119.94 -15.26
CA LEU A 36 70.85 -120.55 -13.94
C LEU A 36 70.69 -122.07 -14.06
N PHE A 37 71.62 -122.83 -13.50
CA PHE A 37 71.61 -124.30 -13.54
C PHE A 37 71.01 -124.91 -12.25
N ASP A 38 70.56 -126.17 -12.31
CA ASP A 38 69.92 -126.88 -11.18
C ASP A 38 70.84 -127.06 -9.94
N ASP A 39 72.14 -126.80 -10.08
CA ASP A 39 73.13 -126.78 -8.99
C ASP A 39 73.34 -125.41 -8.33
N GLY A 40 72.81 -124.32 -8.93
CA GLY A 40 72.95 -122.94 -8.47
C GLY A 40 73.90 -122.04 -9.27
N THR A 41 74.52 -122.52 -10.36
CA THR A 41 75.51 -121.76 -11.16
C THR A 41 74.88 -120.72 -12.11
N LEU A 42 75.52 -119.55 -12.32
CA LEU A 42 75.07 -118.46 -13.23
C LEU A 42 76.12 -118.10 -14.32
N MET A 43 75.69 -117.85 -15.56
CA MET A 43 76.53 -117.47 -16.73
C MET A 43 75.97 -116.23 -17.48
N ILE A 44 76.81 -115.41 -18.12
CA ILE A 44 76.43 -114.25 -19.00
C ILE A 44 77.09 -114.37 -20.39
N ARG A 45 76.46 -113.84 -21.47
CA ARG A 45 76.99 -113.83 -22.85
C ARG A 45 76.90 -112.46 -23.54
N ASN A 46 77.77 -112.22 -24.54
CA ASN A 46 77.89 -110.99 -25.35
C ASN A 46 77.92 -109.70 -24.52
N THR A 47 79.08 -109.44 -23.92
CA THR A 47 79.32 -108.37 -22.95
C THR A 47 79.08 -106.97 -23.53
N ARG A 48 78.22 -106.21 -22.87
CA ARG A 48 77.91 -104.80 -23.14
C ARG A 48 78.40 -103.93 -21.99
N LYS A 49 78.49 -102.62 -22.22
CA LYS A 49 78.73 -101.61 -21.16
C LYS A 49 77.67 -101.68 -20.04
N SER A 50 76.48 -102.24 -20.31
CA SER A 50 75.39 -102.44 -19.36
C SER A 50 75.55 -103.62 -18.40
N ASP A 51 76.40 -104.60 -18.70
CA ASP A 51 76.52 -105.84 -17.89
C ASP A 51 77.40 -105.65 -16.63
N GLN A 52 77.71 -104.38 -16.34
CA GLN A 52 78.45 -103.88 -15.19
C GLN A 52 77.51 -103.72 -13.98
N GLY A 53 77.35 -104.77 -13.16
CA GLY A 53 76.49 -104.77 -11.95
C GLY A 53 76.90 -105.86 -10.95
N GLU A 54 76.18 -105.96 -9.83
CA GLU A 54 76.40 -106.91 -8.70
C GLU A 54 75.32 -108.01 -8.60
N TYR A 55 75.65 -109.20 -8.07
CA TYR A 55 74.81 -110.42 -8.10
C TYR A 55 74.92 -111.28 -6.82
N GLN A 56 73.82 -111.85 -6.29
CA GLN A 56 73.77 -112.63 -5.03
C GLN A 56 72.88 -113.91 -5.14
N CYS A 57 73.03 -114.90 -4.25
CA CYS A 57 72.29 -116.17 -4.23
C CYS A 57 71.60 -116.49 -2.86
N MET A 58 70.63 -117.41 -2.84
CA MET A 58 69.72 -117.69 -1.71
C MET A 58 69.08 -119.09 -1.78
N ALA A 59 68.81 -119.72 -0.62
CA ALA A 59 68.15 -121.04 -0.51
C ALA A 59 67.10 -121.08 0.62
N ARG A 60 66.03 -121.88 0.47
CA ARG A 60 64.81 -121.74 1.29
C ARG A 60 63.91 -122.98 1.39
N ASN A 61 63.30 -123.24 2.56
CA ASN A 61 62.29 -124.32 2.76
C ASN A 61 61.28 -123.98 3.89
N SER A 62 60.36 -124.89 4.23
CA SER A 62 59.32 -124.65 5.27
C SER A 62 59.83 -124.48 6.71
N ALA A 63 61.13 -124.65 6.96
CA ALA A 63 61.77 -124.45 8.26
C ALA A 63 62.77 -123.27 8.30
N GLY A 64 63.15 -122.65 7.17
CA GLY A 64 64.07 -121.50 7.16
C GLY A 64 64.57 -120.98 5.79
N GLU A 65 65.43 -119.96 5.83
CA GLU A 65 66.00 -119.20 4.69
C GLU A 65 67.47 -118.79 4.93
N VAL A 66 68.33 -118.82 3.89
CA VAL A 66 69.76 -118.40 3.93
C VAL A 66 70.22 -117.71 2.61
N LYS A 67 71.26 -116.83 2.63
CA LYS A 67 71.72 -115.99 1.47
C LYS A 67 73.27 -115.76 1.41
N THR A 68 73.81 -115.16 0.32
CA THR A 68 75.28 -115.00 0.02
C THR A 68 75.81 -113.54 -0.18
N GLN A 69 76.74 -113.25 -1.13
CA GLN A 69 77.51 -111.96 -1.38
C GLN A 69 77.77 -111.65 -2.92
N ASN A 70 78.51 -110.59 -3.36
CA ASN A 70 78.41 -109.86 -4.70
C ASN A 70 79.73 -109.57 -5.60
N ALA A 71 79.69 -109.19 -6.94
CA ALA A 71 80.84 -108.81 -7.92
C ALA A 71 80.51 -108.14 -9.36
N MET A 72 81.42 -107.53 -10.22
CA MET A 72 81.18 -106.53 -11.41
C MET A 72 82.09 -106.49 -12.76
N LEU A 73 81.82 -105.68 -13.87
CA LEU A 73 82.40 -105.68 -15.32
C LEU A 73 82.50 -104.28 -16.18
N ARG A 74 83.03 -104.07 -17.48
CA ARG A 74 83.22 -102.73 -18.32
C ARG A 74 83.49 -102.72 -19.94
N TYR A 75 83.36 -101.60 -20.78
CA TYR A 75 83.80 -101.41 -22.28
C TYR A 75 83.82 -99.94 -23.04
N SER A 76 84.21 -99.73 -24.38
CA SER A 76 84.53 -98.44 -25.21
C SER A 76 84.18 -98.26 -26.80
N SER A 77 84.58 -97.17 -27.62
CA SER A 77 84.16 -96.82 -29.09
C SER A 77 84.91 -95.68 -30.01
N PRO A 78 84.61 -95.36 -31.36
CA PRO A 78 85.41 -94.59 -32.45
C PRO A 78 84.78 -93.41 -33.45
N PRO A 79 85.43 -92.82 -34.56
CA PRO A 79 85.18 -91.46 -35.30
C PRO A 79 84.96 -91.26 -36.92
N ALA A 80 84.82 -90.00 -37.55
CA ALA A 80 84.46 -89.65 -39.03
C ALA A 80 84.64 -88.18 -39.71
N LYS A 81 83.89 -87.77 -40.79
CA LYS A 81 83.78 -86.44 -41.56
C LYS A 81 82.99 -85.31 -40.80
N PRO A 82 82.93 -84.02 -41.26
CA PRO A 82 82.00 -83.00 -40.71
C PRO A 82 80.53 -83.44 -40.72
N SER A 83 79.89 -83.33 -39.56
CA SER A 83 78.45 -83.49 -39.37
C SER A 83 78.01 -82.71 -38.12
N PHE A 84 76.82 -82.10 -38.13
CA PHE A 84 76.31 -81.42 -36.95
C PHE A 84 75.98 -82.42 -35.83
N ILE A 85 76.50 -82.17 -34.63
CA ILE A 85 76.09 -82.82 -33.38
C ILE A 85 74.80 -82.15 -32.90
N ILE A 86 74.77 -80.82 -32.93
CA ILE A 86 73.63 -79.97 -32.60
C ILE A 86 73.46 -78.97 -33.75
N GLN A 87 72.27 -78.95 -34.33
CA GLN A 87 71.81 -77.91 -35.25
C GLN A 87 70.98 -76.90 -34.45
N PRO A 88 71.01 -75.60 -34.81
CA PRO A 88 70.21 -74.60 -34.13
C PRO A 88 68.72 -74.83 -34.38
N GLN A 89 67.88 -74.37 -33.46
CA GLN A 89 66.43 -74.52 -33.50
C GLN A 89 65.73 -73.18 -33.33
N ASP A 90 64.55 -73.05 -33.94
CA ASP A 90 63.70 -71.87 -33.82
C ASP A 90 63.37 -71.59 -32.35
N THR A 91 63.61 -70.34 -31.92
CA THR A 91 63.60 -69.96 -30.50
C THR A 91 62.71 -68.74 -30.27
N GLU A 92 61.71 -68.88 -29.39
CA GLU A 92 60.90 -67.77 -28.91
C GLU A 92 61.63 -66.99 -27.79
N VAL A 93 61.58 -65.67 -27.84
CA VAL A 93 62.32 -64.78 -26.92
C VAL A 93 61.46 -63.58 -26.53
N LEU A 94 61.38 -63.28 -25.22
CA LEU A 94 60.74 -62.06 -24.74
C LEU A 94 61.62 -60.83 -25.04
N ILE A 95 61.03 -59.75 -25.56
CA ILE A 95 61.74 -58.50 -25.85
C ILE A 95 62.53 -57.99 -24.63
N GLY A 96 63.77 -57.52 -24.86
CA GLY A 96 64.71 -57.06 -23.84
C GLY A 96 65.53 -58.17 -23.16
N THR A 97 65.20 -59.45 -23.36
CA THR A 97 65.98 -60.57 -22.80
C THR A 97 67.16 -60.96 -23.73
N SER A 98 67.87 -62.05 -23.45
CA SER A 98 69.03 -62.50 -24.24
C SER A 98 69.00 -64.02 -24.38
N THR A 99 69.45 -64.56 -25.52
CA THR A 99 69.36 -66.01 -25.84
C THR A 99 70.62 -66.51 -26.58
N THR A 100 70.76 -67.82 -26.75
CA THR A 100 71.80 -68.46 -27.56
C THR A 100 71.20 -69.44 -28.55
N LEU A 101 71.57 -69.33 -29.83
CA LEU A 101 71.32 -70.37 -30.82
C LEU A 101 72.54 -71.32 -30.84
N GLU A 102 72.37 -72.54 -30.32
CA GLU A 102 73.44 -73.54 -30.27
C GLU A 102 73.76 -74.13 -31.66
N CYS A 103 75.04 -74.34 -31.96
CA CYS A 103 75.47 -75.05 -33.16
C CYS A 103 76.85 -75.67 -32.95
N MET A 104 76.92 -77.00 -33.01
CA MET A 104 78.16 -77.77 -32.83
C MET A 104 78.28 -78.85 -33.88
N ALA A 105 79.50 -79.08 -34.39
CA ALA A 105 79.77 -80.10 -35.40
C ALA A 105 80.95 -80.99 -35.00
N THR A 106 80.87 -82.28 -35.33
CA THR A 106 81.93 -83.27 -35.15
C THR A 106 82.59 -83.60 -36.48
N GLY A 107 83.81 -84.11 -36.41
CA GLY A 107 84.64 -84.51 -37.54
C GLY A 107 86.07 -84.75 -37.07
N HIS A 108 86.84 -85.46 -37.89
CA HIS A 108 88.26 -85.74 -37.70
C HIS A 108 88.99 -85.49 -39.03
N PRO A 109 89.72 -84.35 -39.19
CA PRO A 109 89.95 -83.29 -38.20
C PRO A 109 88.69 -82.54 -37.75
N HIS A 110 88.72 -81.91 -36.57
CA HIS A 110 87.55 -81.24 -36.00
C HIS A 110 87.17 -79.97 -36.79
N PRO A 111 85.87 -79.70 -37.04
CA PRO A 111 85.43 -78.57 -37.86
C PRO A 111 85.39 -77.23 -37.09
N HIS A 112 85.53 -76.13 -37.84
CA HIS A 112 85.35 -74.76 -37.39
C HIS A 112 83.92 -74.28 -37.70
N VAL A 113 83.32 -73.49 -36.81
CA VAL A 113 81.93 -73.00 -36.93
C VAL A 113 81.88 -71.47 -37.08
N THR A 114 81.01 -70.95 -37.95
CA THR A 114 80.73 -69.51 -38.16
C THR A 114 79.23 -69.26 -38.41
N TRP A 115 78.81 -67.99 -38.42
CA TRP A 115 77.39 -67.58 -38.43
C TRP A 115 77.11 -66.35 -39.31
N THR A 116 75.92 -66.27 -39.89
CA THR A 116 75.40 -65.12 -40.67
C THR A 116 73.89 -64.90 -40.44
N ARG A 117 73.33 -63.73 -40.79
CA ARG A 117 71.87 -63.54 -40.86
C ARG A 117 71.32 -64.13 -42.17
N GLY A 118 70.06 -64.57 -42.18
CA GLY A 118 69.38 -65.10 -43.37
C GLY A 118 69.10 -64.05 -44.45
N SER A 119 69.06 -62.77 -44.08
CA SER A 119 69.01 -61.61 -44.98
C SER A 119 70.31 -61.38 -45.78
N GLY A 120 71.40 -62.10 -45.45
CA GLY A 120 72.74 -61.82 -45.97
C GLY A 120 73.45 -60.65 -45.28
N GLU A 121 72.78 -59.98 -44.33
CA GLU A 121 73.38 -58.92 -43.52
C GLU A 121 74.44 -59.46 -42.55
N ALA A 122 75.40 -58.60 -42.21
CA ALA A 122 76.36 -58.88 -41.16
C ALA A 122 75.68 -59.00 -39.80
N LEU A 123 76.27 -59.81 -38.91
CA LEU A 123 75.90 -59.85 -37.50
C LEU A 123 76.26 -58.51 -36.83
N ASP A 124 75.40 -58.04 -35.92
CA ASP A 124 75.69 -56.88 -35.08
C ASP A 124 76.78 -57.27 -34.07
N GLY A 125 78.05 -57.00 -34.36
CA GLY A 125 79.18 -57.39 -33.51
C GLY A 125 79.16 -56.83 -32.08
N SER A 126 78.22 -55.93 -31.74
CA SER A 126 78.02 -55.44 -30.37
C SER A 126 76.96 -56.24 -29.57
N ARG A 127 76.07 -56.97 -30.25
CA ARG A 127 74.95 -57.72 -29.65
C ARG A 127 74.85 -59.19 -30.07
N HIS A 128 75.42 -59.57 -31.21
CA HIS A 128 75.41 -60.92 -31.80
C HIS A 128 76.81 -61.51 -31.70
N LEU A 129 77.08 -62.29 -30.64
CA LEU A 129 78.41 -62.80 -30.31
C LEU A 129 78.52 -64.29 -30.68
N ALA A 130 79.24 -64.59 -31.77
CA ALA A 130 79.49 -65.96 -32.23
C ALA A 130 80.60 -66.63 -31.42
N THR A 131 80.37 -67.89 -31.02
CA THR A 131 81.31 -68.73 -30.27
C THR A 131 81.35 -70.15 -30.84
N SER A 132 82.28 -70.99 -30.39
CA SER A 132 82.39 -72.39 -30.80
C SER A 132 81.22 -73.29 -30.37
N GLY A 133 80.34 -72.83 -29.47
CA GLY A 133 79.11 -73.53 -29.08
C GLY A 133 77.83 -72.99 -29.73
N GLY A 134 77.85 -71.76 -30.26
CA GLY A 134 76.65 -71.09 -30.76
C GLY A 134 76.76 -69.57 -30.89
N LEU A 135 75.67 -68.95 -31.34
CA LEU A 135 75.50 -67.51 -31.49
C LEU A 135 74.67 -66.94 -30.33
N TYR A 136 75.26 -66.07 -29.51
CA TYR A 136 74.57 -65.38 -28.42
C TYR A 136 73.99 -64.04 -28.90
N LEU A 137 72.68 -63.82 -28.69
CA LEU A 137 71.97 -62.58 -28.97
C LEU A 137 71.67 -61.86 -27.66
N LYS A 138 72.30 -60.70 -27.46
CA LYS A 138 72.19 -59.86 -26.27
C LYS A 138 71.18 -58.73 -26.46
N ASN A 139 70.26 -58.59 -25.51
CA ASN A 139 69.20 -57.56 -25.49
C ASN A 139 68.39 -57.57 -26.81
N VAL A 140 67.57 -58.61 -26.96
CA VAL A 140 66.78 -58.92 -28.15
C VAL A 140 65.68 -57.87 -28.35
N THR A 141 65.65 -57.29 -29.55
CA THR A 141 64.70 -56.28 -30.01
C THR A 141 63.83 -56.85 -31.12
N LEU A 142 62.78 -56.12 -31.54
CA LEU A 142 61.97 -56.52 -32.70
C LEU A 142 62.78 -56.62 -34.01
N GLN A 143 63.95 -55.96 -34.12
CA GLN A 143 64.85 -56.05 -35.27
C GLN A 143 65.72 -57.32 -35.28
N ASP A 144 65.69 -58.11 -34.21
CA ASP A 144 66.37 -59.41 -34.12
C ASP A 144 65.45 -60.58 -34.52
N HIS A 145 64.16 -60.31 -34.75
CA HIS A 145 63.21 -61.29 -35.29
C HIS A 145 63.65 -61.73 -36.70
N GLY A 146 63.67 -63.04 -36.96
CA GLY A 146 63.99 -63.63 -38.27
C GLY A 146 65.12 -64.66 -38.23
N GLN A 147 65.61 -65.03 -39.43
CA GLN A 147 66.48 -66.19 -39.62
C GLN A 147 67.97 -65.90 -39.40
N PHE A 148 68.68 -66.86 -38.81
CA PHE A 148 70.13 -66.94 -38.68
C PHE A 148 70.65 -68.29 -39.23
N ILE A 149 71.86 -68.30 -39.78
CA ILE A 149 72.46 -69.44 -40.48
C ILE A 149 73.82 -69.79 -39.84
N CYS A 150 73.97 -71.05 -39.44
CA CYS A 150 75.23 -71.64 -38.96
C CYS A 150 75.96 -72.35 -40.11
N HIS A 151 77.29 -72.24 -40.15
CA HIS A 151 78.17 -72.83 -41.15
C HIS A 151 79.29 -73.61 -40.43
N ALA A 152 79.48 -74.90 -40.72
CA ALA A 152 80.54 -75.73 -40.16
C ALA A 152 81.47 -76.25 -41.27
N ASN A 153 82.78 -76.11 -41.12
CA ASN A 153 83.77 -76.32 -42.19
C ASN A 153 85.03 -77.05 -41.68
N ASN A 154 85.51 -78.05 -42.41
CA ASN A 154 86.89 -78.55 -42.31
C ASN A 154 87.46 -78.88 -43.71
N ASN A 155 88.70 -79.38 -43.78
CA ASN A 155 89.37 -79.74 -45.04
C ASN A 155 88.73 -80.91 -45.83
N GLN A 156 87.62 -81.50 -45.35
CA GLN A 156 86.80 -82.51 -46.03
C GLN A 156 85.45 -81.95 -46.52
N GLY A 157 85.11 -80.69 -46.23
CA GLY A 157 83.91 -80.00 -46.72
C GLY A 157 83.23 -79.06 -45.71
N THR A 158 82.20 -78.36 -46.21
CA THR A 158 81.35 -77.42 -45.45
C THR A 158 79.91 -77.94 -45.37
N PHE A 159 79.21 -77.68 -44.26
CA PHE A 159 77.80 -77.96 -44.04
C PHE A 159 77.10 -76.75 -43.39
N GLN A 160 75.78 -76.60 -43.58
CA GLN A 160 75.00 -75.43 -43.13
C GLN A 160 73.67 -75.84 -42.48
N ALA A 161 73.16 -75.02 -41.55
CA ALA A 161 71.87 -75.19 -40.88
C ALA A 161 71.27 -73.82 -40.50
N THR A 162 69.95 -73.73 -40.33
CA THR A 162 69.21 -72.44 -40.16
C THR A 162 68.22 -72.48 -39.01
N ALA A 163 68.02 -71.37 -38.30
CA ALA A 163 67.00 -71.22 -37.26
C ALA A 163 66.45 -69.78 -37.19
N ASN A 164 65.22 -69.61 -36.70
CA ASN A 164 64.55 -68.32 -36.54
C ASN A 164 64.49 -67.86 -35.07
N ILE A 165 64.56 -66.54 -34.86
CA ILE A 165 64.21 -65.89 -33.58
C ILE A 165 62.81 -65.28 -33.70
N ILE A 166 61.92 -65.61 -32.74
CA ILE A 166 60.55 -65.10 -32.67
C ILE A 166 60.40 -64.23 -31.43
N VAL A 167 60.17 -62.93 -31.61
CA VAL A 167 60.16 -61.94 -30.51
C VAL A 167 58.74 -61.70 -29.98
N GLN A 168 58.53 -61.98 -28.70
CA GLN A 168 57.24 -61.83 -27.98
C GLN A 168 57.19 -60.54 -27.16
N ALA A 169 55.97 -60.01 -26.93
CA ALA A 169 55.74 -58.73 -26.24
C ALA A 169 54.43 -58.74 -25.42
N PRO A 170 54.45 -58.29 -24.13
CA PRO A 170 53.28 -58.24 -23.27
C PRO A 170 52.29 -57.14 -23.68
N PRO A 171 51.01 -57.19 -23.24
CA PRO A 171 50.00 -56.26 -23.71
C PRO A 171 50.16 -54.84 -23.16
N GLN A 172 49.86 -53.85 -23.99
CA GLN A 172 49.95 -52.42 -23.69
C GLN A 172 48.81 -51.66 -24.38
N PHE A 173 48.11 -50.77 -23.66
CA PHE A 173 47.05 -49.94 -24.24
C PHE A 173 47.61 -48.89 -25.21
N THR A 174 46.92 -48.71 -26.32
CA THR A 174 47.11 -47.62 -27.30
C THR A 174 46.03 -46.55 -27.14
N VAL A 175 44.78 -46.95 -26.87
CA VAL A 175 43.66 -46.06 -26.53
C VAL A 175 43.11 -46.45 -25.16
N ILE A 176 43.06 -45.48 -24.25
CA ILE A 176 42.40 -45.62 -22.95
C ILE A 176 41.08 -44.83 -22.93
N PRO A 177 40.03 -45.33 -22.26
CA PRO A 177 38.76 -44.64 -22.13
C PRO A 177 38.89 -43.35 -21.32
N LYS A 178 37.94 -42.43 -21.49
CA LYS A 178 37.87 -41.12 -20.82
C LYS A 178 36.51 -40.90 -20.19
N ASP A 179 36.49 -40.22 -19.04
CA ASP A 179 35.28 -39.98 -18.26
C ASP A 179 34.22 -39.22 -19.07
N GLN A 180 32.94 -39.59 -18.89
CA GLN A 180 31.82 -39.00 -19.62
C GLN A 180 30.65 -38.67 -18.69
N VAL A 181 29.99 -37.55 -18.97
CA VAL A 181 28.76 -37.11 -18.31
C VAL A 181 27.67 -37.06 -19.37
N VAL A 182 26.60 -37.85 -19.21
CA VAL A 182 25.57 -38.00 -20.25
C VAL A 182 24.16 -37.95 -19.64
N LEU A 183 23.17 -37.56 -20.45
CA LEU A 183 21.76 -37.48 -20.06
C LEU A 183 21.08 -38.85 -20.11
N GLU A 184 20.04 -39.04 -19.31
CA GLU A 184 19.20 -40.24 -19.35
C GLU A 184 18.58 -40.51 -20.74
N GLU A 185 18.30 -41.79 -21.00
CA GLU A 185 17.85 -42.40 -22.27
C GLU A 185 18.81 -42.29 -23.47
N HIS A 186 19.96 -41.63 -23.33
CA HIS A 186 20.97 -41.57 -24.39
C HIS A 186 21.88 -42.80 -24.38
N THR A 187 22.68 -42.94 -25.44
CA THR A 187 23.73 -43.96 -25.57
C THR A 187 25.10 -43.36 -25.27
N VAL A 188 26.00 -44.11 -24.61
CA VAL A 188 27.42 -43.79 -24.47
C VAL A 188 28.30 -44.88 -25.06
N GLU A 189 29.46 -44.51 -25.59
CA GLU A 189 30.49 -45.44 -26.05
C GLU A 189 31.85 -45.09 -25.42
N PHE A 190 32.55 -46.10 -24.91
CA PHE A 190 33.89 -46.01 -24.34
C PHE A 190 34.86 -46.87 -25.16
N LEU A 191 35.72 -46.22 -25.95
CA LEU A 191 36.78 -46.89 -26.72
C LEU A 191 37.89 -47.39 -25.78
N CYS A 192 38.46 -48.55 -26.11
CA CYS A 192 39.64 -49.10 -25.46
C CYS A 192 40.38 -50.04 -26.41
N GLU A 193 41.67 -49.82 -26.64
CA GLU A 193 42.48 -50.54 -27.62
C GLU A 193 43.86 -50.89 -27.03
N ALA A 194 44.42 -52.04 -27.40
CA ALA A 194 45.72 -52.50 -26.93
C ALA A 194 46.46 -53.34 -27.97
N GLU A 195 47.79 -53.25 -27.94
CA GLU A 195 48.73 -54.02 -28.76
C GLU A 195 49.50 -55.03 -27.90
N GLY A 196 50.10 -56.04 -28.55
CA GLY A 196 50.92 -57.08 -27.93
C GLY A 196 51.24 -58.21 -28.92
N ASN A 197 52.21 -59.06 -28.60
CA ASN A 197 52.50 -60.26 -29.39
C ASN A 197 52.63 -61.49 -28.46
N PRO A 198 51.61 -62.39 -28.41
CA PRO A 198 50.41 -62.41 -29.24
C PRO A 198 49.40 -61.29 -28.90
N PRO A 199 48.51 -60.90 -29.83
CA PRO A 199 47.56 -59.80 -29.65
C PRO A 199 46.61 -59.99 -28.44
N PRO A 200 46.31 -58.93 -27.66
CA PRO A 200 45.39 -59.01 -26.54
C PRO A 200 43.91 -58.99 -26.96
N ILE A 201 43.08 -59.60 -26.12
CA ILE A 201 41.62 -59.49 -26.17
C ILE A 201 41.18 -58.39 -25.19
N ILE A 202 40.25 -57.53 -25.61
CA ILE A 202 39.65 -56.50 -24.76
C ILE A 202 38.39 -57.05 -24.08
N ALA A 203 38.30 -56.87 -22.76
CA ALA A 203 37.13 -57.21 -21.93
C ALA A 203 36.77 -56.04 -21.00
N TRP A 204 35.52 -56.00 -20.52
CA TRP A 204 35.00 -54.90 -19.71
C TRP A 204 34.28 -55.36 -18.44
N THR A 205 34.37 -54.55 -17.38
CA THR A 205 33.76 -54.77 -16.06
C THR A 205 33.13 -53.48 -15.51
N LYS A 206 32.18 -53.60 -14.57
CA LYS A 206 31.55 -52.47 -13.84
C LYS A 206 31.80 -52.68 -12.34
N ALA A 207 32.37 -51.68 -11.66
CA ALA A 207 32.73 -51.73 -10.23
C ALA A 207 33.54 -53.01 -9.83
N GLY A 208 34.40 -53.50 -10.73
CA GLY A 208 35.18 -54.74 -10.54
C GLY A 208 34.41 -56.05 -10.75
N GLY A 209 33.09 -56.00 -10.95
CA GLY A 209 32.24 -57.14 -11.29
C GLY A 209 32.00 -57.29 -12.81
N LYS A 210 31.33 -58.38 -13.21
CA LYS A 210 30.85 -58.55 -14.59
C LYS A 210 29.90 -57.41 -14.97
N LEU A 211 29.85 -57.06 -16.26
CA LEU A 211 28.79 -56.19 -16.78
C LEU A 211 27.39 -56.80 -16.50
N PRO A 212 26.35 -55.99 -16.29
CA PRO A 212 24.97 -56.47 -16.20
C PRO A 212 24.57 -57.28 -17.45
N GLN A 213 23.77 -58.34 -17.27
CA GLN A 213 23.33 -59.17 -18.40
C GLN A 213 22.06 -58.64 -19.11
N GLU A 214 21.46 -57.56 -18.63
CA GLU A 214 20.22 -57.00 -19.16
C GLU A 214 20.42 -56.10 -20.40
N GLY A 215 20.93 -56.70 -21.48
CA GLY A 215 20.73 -56.27 -22.88
C GLY A 215 21.32 -54.93 -23.36
N LEU A 216 21.59 -53.97 -22.49
CA LEU A 216 21.96 -52.59 -22.83
C LEU A 216 23.48 -52.39 -22.93
N HIS A 217 24.28 -53.17 -22.20
CA HIS A 217 25.74 -53.14 -22.24
C HIS A 217 26.29 -54.07 -23.33
N THR A 218 26.75 -53.51 -24.45
CA THR A 218 27.32 -54.26 -25.58
C THR A 218 28.81 -53.96 -25.75
N VAL A 219 29.67 -54.98 -25.72
CA VAL A 219 31.08 -54.82 -26.15
C VAL A 219 31.18 -55.13 -27.63
N LEU A 220 31.56 -54.12 -28.42
CA LEU A 220 31.74 -54.22 -29.87
C LEU A 220 33.03 -54.97 -30.22
N SER A 221 33.13 -55.48 -31.45
CA SER A 221 34.33 -56.19 -31.95
C SER A 221 35.60 -55.33 -32.00
N SER A 222 35.47 -54.01 -31.85
CA SER A 222 36.58 -53.05 -31.68
C SER A 222 37.09 -52.95 -30.23
N GLY A 223 36.54 -53.71 -29.28
CA GLY A 223 36.84 -53.55 -27.85
C GLY A 223 36.11 -52.37 -27.19
N THR A 224 35.28 -51.64 -27.93
CA THR A 224 34.48 -50.51 -27.41
C THR A 224 33.30 -51.00 -26.59
N LEU A 225 33.10 -50.46 -25.37
CA LEU A 225 31.88 -50.69 -24.58
C LEU A 225 30.83 -49.65 -24.94
N ARG A 226 29.70 -50.10 -25.48
CA ARG A 226 28.48 -49.32 -25.73
C ARG A 226 27.46 -49.59 -24.62
N ILE A 227 26.76 -48.55 -24.17
CA ILE A 227 25.64 -48.64 -23.23
C ILE A 227 24.48 -47.84 -23.81
N ASP A 228 23.40 -48.51 -24.22
CA ASP A 228 22.20 -47.88 -24.76
C ASP A 228 21.16 -47.56 -23.68
N GLN A 229 20.32 -46.53 -23.90
CA GLN A 229 19.21 -46.14 -23.01
C GLN A 229 19.58 -45.93 -21.53
N MET A 230 20.67 -45.22 -21.24
CA MET A 230 21.17 -45.03 -19.87
C MET A 230 20.12 -44.53 -18.87
N ALA A 231 20.09 -45.15 -17.69
CA ALA A 231 19.35 -44.68 -16.53
C ALA A 231 20.30 -44.24 -15.40
N HIS A 232 19.81 -43.54 -14.37
CA HIS A 232 20.60 -43.15 -13.20
C HIS A 232 21.40 -44.30 -12.53
N HIS A 233 20.99 -45.56 -12.67
CA HIS A 233 21.71 -46.72 -12.13
C HIS A 233 22.91 -47.18 -12.99
N ASP A 234 23.08 -46.62 -14.19
CA ASP A 234 24.24 -46.89 -15.06
C ASP A 234 25.50 -46.12 -14.65
N GLN A 235 25.34 -45.03 -13.90
CA GLN A 235 26.42 -44.31 -13.25
C GLN A 235 27.35 -45.24 -12.46
N GLY A 236 28.66 -45.00 -12.55
CA GLY A 236 29.67 -45.80 -11.85
C GLY A 236 31.00 -45.87 -12.60
N GLN A 237 31.95 -46.54 -11.97
CA GLN A 237 33.26 -46.79 -12.56
C GLN A 237 33.22 -48.09 -13.39
N TYR A 238 33.65 -47.99 -14.64
CA TYR A 238 33.87 -49.11 -15.55
C TYR A 238 35.37 -49.34 -15.73
N GLU A 239 35.78 -50.56 -16.05
CA GLU A 239 37.19 -50.90 -16.24
C GLU A 239 37.36 -51.79 -17.48
N CYS A 240 38.21 -51.34 -18.39
CA CYS A 240 38.69 -52.08 -19.54
C CYS A 240 39.89 -52.95 -19.14
N GLN A 241 39.94 -54.18 -19.64
CA GLN A 241 41.00 -55.15 -19.38
C GLN A 241 41.55 -55.69 -20.72
N ALA A 242 42.83 -55.46 -20.99
CA ALA A 242 43.53 -56.05 -22.13
C ALA A 242 44.26 -57.33 -21.67
N VAL A 243 43.89 -58.47 -22.24
CA VAL A 243 44.29 -59.81 -21.77
C VAL A 243 45.05 -60.56 -22.85
N SER A 244 46.27 -61.01 -22.57
CA SER A 244 46.98 -62.02 -23.38
C SER A 244 47.70 -63.05 -22.50
N PRO A 245 48.23 -64.15 -23.05
CA PRO A 245 49.02 -65.13 -22.28
C PRO A 245 50.22 -64.55 -21.52
N LEU A 246 50.71 -63.37 -21.93
CA LEU A 246 51.84 -62.66 -21.33
C LEU A 246 51.43 -61.65 -20.24
N GLY A 247 50.14 -61.57 -19.91
CA GLY A 247 49.62 -60.82 -18.76
C GLY A 247 48.33 -60.05 -19.04
N VAL A 248 47.94 -59.23 -18.05
CA VAL A 248 46.76 -58.36 -18.15
C VAL A 248 47.17 -56.90 -17.89
N ARG A 249 46.53 -55.96 -18.59
CA ARG A 249 46.52 -54.53 -18.25
C ARG A 249 45.09 -54.06 -17.99
N LYS A 250 44.93 -53.05 -17.15
CA LYS A 250 43.64 -52.49 -16.71
C LYS A 250 43.62 -50.96 -16.88
N ALA A 251 42.51 -50.41 -17.31
CA ALA A 251 42.28 -48.96 -17.42
C ALA A 251 40.83 -48.64 -17.01
N SER A 252 40.65 -47.69 -16.10
CA SER A 252 39.34 -47.37 -15.50
C SER A 252 38.79 -46.04 -16.01
N VAL A 253 37.47 -45.92 -16.04
CA VAL A 253 36.72 -44.74 -16.50
C VAL A 253 35.47 -44.52 -15.66
N GLN A 254 35.09 -43.27 -15.42
CA GLN A 254 33.89 -42.89 -14.68
C GLN A 254 32.77 -42.44 -15.65
N LEU A 255 31.60 -43.05 -15.50
CA LEU A 255 30.34 -42.57 -16.09
C LEU A 255 29.53 -41.83 -15.02
N THR A 256 28.99 -40.66 -15.37
CA THR A 256 28.05 -39.88 -14.55
C THR A 256 26.78 -39.62 -15.37
N VAL A 257 25.61 -39.86 -14.78
CA VAL A 257 24.33 -39.73 -15.47
C VAL A 257 23.56 -38.52 -14.92
N LYS A 258 23.06 -37.67 -15.81
CA LYS A 258 22.29 -36.45 -15.48
C LYS A 258 20.80 -36.66 -15.76
N PRO A 259 19.89 -36.30 -14.83
CA PRO A 259 18.45 -36.36 -15.06
C PRO A 259 17.99 -35.25 -16.00
N LYS A 260 16.88 -35.49 -16.71
CA LYS A 260 16.21 -34.49 -17.56
C LYS A 260 15.45 -33.48 -16.70
N ALA A 261 15.56 -32.18 -17.00
CA ALA A 261 14.82 -31.14 -16.26
C ALA A 261 14.14 -30.12 -17.20
N LEU A 262 12.89 -29.77 -16.90
CA LEU A 262 12.14 -28.70 -17.57
C LEU A 262 12.74 -27.32 -17.21
N PRO A 263 12.58 -26.29 -18.06
CA PRO A 263 13.00 -24.93 -17.72
C PRO A 263 12.19 -24.36 -16.55
N VAL A 264 12.87 -23.76 -15.58
CA VAL A 264 12.26 -23.06 -14.42
C VAL A 264 12.94 -21.71 -14.24
N PHE A 265 12.16 -20.63 -14.14
CA PHE A 265 12.70 -19.29 -13.89
C PHE A 265 13.30 -19.18 -12.49
N THR A 266 14.59 -18.92 -12.40
CA THR A 266 15.29 -18.57 -11.15
C THR A 266 15.37 -17.06 -10.94
N GLN A 267 15.27 -16.27 -12.01
CA GLN A 267 14.98 -14.83 -11.94
C GLN A 267 13.87 -14.45 -12.93
N LEU A 268 12.69 -14.11 -12.40
CA LEU A 268 11.60 -13.53 -13.19
C LEU A 268 11.89 -12.05 -13.54
N PRO A 269 11.57 -11.60 -14.76
CA PRO A 269 11.60 -10.19 -15.11
C PRO A 269 10.50 -9.42 -14.37
N GLN A 270 10.78 -8.18 -13.97
CA GLN A 270 9.86 -7.33 -13.21
C GLN A 270 9.45 -6.10 -14.03
N ASP A 271 8.23 -5.61 -13.82
CA ASP A 271 7.73 -4.35 -14.40
C ASP A 271 8.67 -3.19 -14.06
N THR A 272 9.20 -2.53 -15.09
CA THR A 272 10.32 -1.58 -14.96
C THR A 272 10.11 -0.35 -15.84
N SER A 273 10.67 0.78 -15.41
CA SER A 273 10.67 2.04 -16.15
C SER A 273 12.05 2.39 -16.71
N VAL A 274 12.10 2.91 -17.94
CA VAL A 274 13.32 3.46 -18.57
C VAL A 274 13.04 4.86 -19.10
N GLU A 275 14.02 5.76 -19.04
CA GLU A 275 13.95 7.06 -19.71
C GLU A 275 14.23 6.95 -21.21
N VAL A 276 13.55 7.77 -22.02
CA VAL A 276 13.81 7.86 -23.46
C VAL A 276 15.30 8.12 -23.74
N GLY A 277 15.87 7.45 -24.74
CA GLY A 277 17.28 7.59 -25.11
C GLY A 277 18.28 6.92 -24.15
N LYS A 278 17.85 6.39 -23.00
CA LYS A 278 18.70 5.54 -22.16
C LYS A 278 18.60 4.08 -22.59
N ASN A 279 19.65 3.33 -22.25
CA ASN A 279 19.68 1.89 -22.41
C ASN A 279 19.13 1.23 -21.14
N ILE A 280 18.34 0.16 -21.29
CA ILE A 280 17.88 -0.67 -20.16
C ILE A 280 18.28 -2.12 -20.37
N ASN A 281 18.72 -2.77 -19.29
CA ASN A 281 18.91 -4.21 -19.19
C ASN A 281 17.75 -4.81 -18.40
N ILE A 282 17.04 -5.77 -18.98
CA ILE A 282 15.94 -6.49 -18.33
C ILE A 282 16.42 -7.93 -18.10
N SER A 283 16.69 -8.29 -16.84
CA SER A 283 17.11 -9.64 -16.47
C SER A 283 15.94 -10.61 -16.54
N CYS A 284 16.18 -11.76 -17.16
CA CYS A 284 15.37 -12.95 -17.07
C CYS A 284 16.33 -14.14 -17.07
N HIS A 285 16.20 -15.04 -16.09
CA HIS A 285 17.09 -16.20 -15.96
C HIS A 285 16.30 -17.45 -15.59
N ALA A 286 16.68 -18.58 -16.18
CA ALA A 286 16.02 -19.86 -16.03
C ALA A 286 17.04 -20.99 -16.07
N GLU A 287 16.84 -21.99 -15.23
CA GLU A 287 17.65 -23.20 -15.17
C GLU A 287 16.86 -24.39 -15.75
N GLY A 288 17.57 -25.39 -16.26
CA GLY A 288 17.01 -26.60 -16.85
C GLY A 288 18.13 -27.49 -17.39
N GLU A 289 17.80 -28.73 -17.78
CA GLU A 289 18.78 -29.68 -18.28
C GLU A 289 18.20 -30.48 -19.47
N PRO A 290 18.62 -30.19 -20.73
CA PRO A 290 19.56 -29.16 -21.17
C PRO A 290 19.20 -27.72 -20.75
N GLN A 291 20.23 -26.89 -20.60
CA GLN A 291 20.08 -25.46 -20.27
C GLN A 291 19.14 -24.74 -21.25
N PRO A 292 18.16 -23.96 -20.77
CA PRO A 292 17.15 -23.37 -21.62
C PRO A 292 17.68 -22.17 -22.41
N ILE A 293 17.32 -22.13 -23.69
CA ILE A 293 17.51 -20.96 -24.53
C ILE A 293 16.45 -19.93 -24.12
N ILE A 294 16.91 -18.77 -23.67
CA ILE A 294 16.05 -17.65 -23.30
C ILE A 294 15.87 -16.75 -24.53
N THR A 295 14.62 -16.54 -24.91
CA THR A 295 14.22 -15.65 -26.00
C THR A 295 13.20 -14.63 -25.50
N TRP A 296 13.05 -13.53 -26.21
CA TRP A 296 12.15 -12.44 -25.84
C TRP A 296 11.20 -12.11 -26.97
N ASN A 297 9.92 -11.94 -26.66
CA ASN A 297 8.89 -11.48 -27.58
C ASN A 297 8.35 -10.11 -27.15
N LYS A 298 7.88 -9.32 -28.11
CA LYS A 298 7.18 -8.05 -27.92
C LYS A 298 5.94 -8.05 -28.79
N ALA A 299 4.77 -7.85 -28.19
CA ALA A 299 3.46 -7.89 -28.89
C ALA A 299 3.26 -9.15 -29.78
N GLY A 300 3.77 -10.31 -29.36
CA GLY A 300 3.66 -11.59 -30.09
C GLY A 300 4.71 -11.81 -31.19
N VAL A 301 5.67 -10.90 -31.37
CA VAL A 301 6.77 -11.05 -32.34
C VAL A 301 8.10 -11.26 -31.61
N GLN A 302 8.89 -12.24 -32.04
CA GLN A 302 10.20 -12.55 -31.46
C GLN A 302 11.23 -11.44 -31.77
N ILE A 303 11.98 -11.02 -30.75
CA ILE A 303 12.96 -9.95 -30.84
C ILE A 303 14.27 -10.48 -31.43
N THR A 304 14.55 -10.13 -32.68
CA THR A 304 15.83 -10.44 -33.35
C THR A 304 16.93 -9.46 -32.96
N LYS A 305 18.16 -9.95 -32.76
CA LYS A 305 19.35 -9.15 -32.47
C LYS A 305 19.56 -8.07 -33.54
N SER A 306 19.63 -6.82 -33.11
CA SER A 306 19.72 -5.62 -33.96
C SER A 306 20.52 -4.52 -33.24
N GLY A 307 20.72 -3.36 -33.88
CA GLY A 307 21.29 -2.19 -33.18
C GLY A 307 20.37 -1.63 -32.07
N LYS A 308 19.10 -2.04 -32.05
CA LYS A 308 18.08 -1.59 -31.09
C LYS A 308 17.89 -2.55 -29.93
N PHE A 309 17.95 -3.86 -30.20
CA PHE A 309 17.70 -4.93 -29.24
C PHE A 309 18.83 -5.95 -29.24
N HIS A 310 19.33 -6.27 -28.05
CA HIS A 310 20.36 -7.28 -27.84
C HIS A 310 19.96 -8.20 -26.68
N VAL A 311 19.90 -9.51 -26.93
CA VAL A 311 19.75 -10.51 -25.86
C VAL A 311 21.15 -11.07 -25.56
N SER A 312 21.55 -11.08 -24.29
CA SER A 312 22.80 -11.69 -23.83
C SER A 312 22.71 -13.22 -23.81
N GLY A 313 23.86 -13.89 -23.74
CA GLY A 313 23.91 -15.36 -23.62
C GLY A 313 23.29 -15.91 -22.32
N GLU A 314 23.02 -15.05 -21.34
CA GLU A 314 22.46 -15.41 -20.02
C GLU A 314 20.95 -15.13 -19.91
N GLY A 315 20.34 -14.58 -20.98
CA GLY A 315 18.90 -14.27 -21.07
C GLY A 315 18.51 -12.81 -20.85
N MET A 316 19.47 -11.93 -20.54
CA MET A 316 19.21 -10.50 -20.30
C MET A 316 18.91 -9.75 -21.60
N LEU A 317 17.77 -9.06 -21.67
CA LEU A 317 17.41 -8.19 -22.80
C LEU A 317 17.92 -6.77 -22.57
N THR A 318 18.94 -6.37 -23.33
CA THR A 318 19.33 -4.97 -23.48
C THR A 318 18.51 -4.31 -24.60
N ILE A 319 17.85 -3.21 -24.26
CA ILE A 319 17.20 -2.29 -25.21
C ILE A 319 18.05 -1.02 -25.24
N TYR A 320 18.53 -0.66 -26.43
CA TYR A 320 19.31 0.56 -26.65
C TYR A 320 18.41 1.74 -27.02
N ASP A 321 18.78 2.95 -26.62
CA ASP A 321 18.16 4.22 -27.05
C ASP A 321 16.62 4.19 -26.92
N ALA A 322 16.08 3.80 -25.74
CA ALA A 322 14.67 3.43 -25.59
C ALA A 322 13.71 4.55 -26.08
N GLY A 323 12.68 4.19 -26.87
CA GLY A 323 11.74 5.17 -27.45
C GLY A 323 10.28 4.88 -27.06
N GLN A 324 9.36 5.81 -27.33
CA GLN A 324 7.94 5.58 -27.00
C GLN A 324 7.33 4.36 -27.70
N ALA A 325 7.83 4.00 -28.89
CA ALA A 325 7.47 2.76 -29.58
C ALA A 325 7.96 1.47 -28.87
N ASP A 326 8.82 1.59 -27.84
CA ASP A 326 9.30 0.49 -27.01
C ASP A 326 8.52 0.29 -25.72
N GLN A 327 7.55 1.17 -25.41
CA GLN A 327 6.62 0.90 -24.31
C GLN A 327 5.71 -0.28 -24.65
N GLY A 328 5.47 -1.16 -23.69
CA GLY A 328 4.49 -2.25 -23.83
C GLY A 328 4.82 -3.51 -23.03
N ARG A 329 4.07 -4.57 -23.31
CA ARG A 329 4.25 -5.89 -22.71
C ARG A 329 5.35 -6.66 -23.45
N TYR A 330 6.35 -7.08 -22.70
CA TYR A 330 7.42 -7.98 -23.11
C TYR A 330 7.22 -9.34 -22.46
N GLU A 331 7.64 -10.38 -23.17
CA GLU A 331 7.44 -11.76 -22.79
C GLU A 331 8.79 -12.48 -22.87
N CYS A 332 9.29 -12.97 -21.75
CA CYS A 332 10.48 -13.81 -21.68
C CYS A 332 10.06 -15.28 -21.80
N VAL A 333 10.64 -16.00 -22.76
CA VAL A 333 10.34 -17.40 -23.04
C VAL A 333 11.62 -18.21 -22.85
N ALA A 334 11.64 -19.08 -21.85
CA ALA A 334 12.73 -20.01 -21.61
C ALA A 334 12.33 -21.40 -22.12
N GLN A 335 13.10 -21.93 -23.08
CA GLN A 335 12.78 -23.19 -23.76
C GLN A 335 14.00 -24.12 -23.83
N ASN A 336 13.79 -25.40 -23.52
CA ASN A 336 14.75 -26.47 -23.84
C ASN A 336 14.07 -27.59 -24.65
N SER A 337 14.76 -28.72 -24.84
CA SER A 337 14.26 -29.88 -25.58
C SER A 337 13.05 -30.59 -24.94
N PHE A 338 12.70 -30.26 -23.70
CA PHE A 338 11.65 -30.95 -22.93
C PHE A 338 10.48 -30.06 -22.53
N GLY A 339 10.63 -28.72 -22.56
CA GLY A 339 9.53 -27.82 -22.26
C GLY A 339 9.82 -26.35 -22.54
N LEU A 340 8.79 -25.54 -22.31
CA LEU A 340 8.77 -24.09 -22.52
C LEU A 340 8.00 -23.44 -21.37
N VAL A 341 8.56 -22.38 -20.78
CA VAL A 341 7.90 -21.57 -19.75
C VAL A 341 7.98 -20.08 -20.12
N VAL A 342 6.97 -19.33 -19.69
CA VAL A 342 6.73 -17.95 -20.13
C VAL A 342 6.54 -17.02 -18.93
N ALA A 343 7.32 -15.95 -18.87
CA ALA A 343 7.17 -14.84 -17.93
C ALA A 343 6.82 -13.56 -18.67
N ASN A 344 6.04 -12.69 -18.05
CA ASN A 344 5.54 -11.46 -18.66
C ASN A 344 5.94 -10.25 -17.79
N MET A 345 6.35 -9.17 -18.43
CA MET A 345 6.59 -7.88 -17.78
C MET A 345 6.08 -6.72 -18.65
N PHE A 346 5.84 -5.57 -18.04
CA PHE A 346 5.51 -4.33 -18.73
C PHE A 346 6.67 -3.33 -18.64
N LEU A 347 7.18 -2.93 -19.80
CA LEU A 347 8.18 -1.86 -19.90
C LEU A 347 7.47 -0.52 -20.07
N THR A 348 7.66 0.36 -19.10
CA THR A 348 7.19 1.76 -19.19
C THR A 348 8.33 2.63 -19.73
N VAL A 349 8.19 3.16 -20.94
CA VAL A 349 9.17 4.14 -21.46
C VAL A 349 8.73 5.53 -21.04
N VAL A 350 9.32 6.02 -19.96
CA VAL A 350 9.16 7.39 -19.46
C VAL A 350 9.90 8.31 -20.42
N ALA A 351 9.31 9.42 -20.86
CA ALA A 351 10.10 10.47 -21.51
C ALA A 351 11.19 10.96 -20.55
N ILE A 352 12.34 11.43 -21.04
CA ILE A 352 13.38 12.02 -20.17
C ILE A 352 12.74 13.11 -19.33
N GLN A 353 12.58 12.86 -18.03
CA GLN A 353 12.21 13.89 -17.07
C GLN A 353 13.47 14.65 -16.65
N GLY A 354 14.02 15.40 -17.61
CA GLY A 354 14.33 16.78 -17.30
C GLY A 354 13.03 17.35 -16.76
N ARG A 355 13.05 17.71 -15.46
CA ARG A 355 11.91 18.06 -14.60
C ARG A 355 10.80 18.71 -15.44
N HIS A 356 9.79 17.92 -15.83
CA HIS A 356 8.85 18.33 -16.87
C HIS A 356 8.20 19.62 -16.42
N ALA A 357 8.45 20.73 -17.11
CA ALA A 357 8.34 22.05 -16.50
C ALA A 357 6.94 22.36 -15.94
N GLY A 358 5.88 21.78 -16.53
CA GLY A 358 4.52 21.81 -15.97
C GLY A 358 4.33 21.07 -14.62
N TYR A 359 5.05 19.99 -14.32
CA TYR A 359 5.03 19.36 -12.99
C TYR A 359 5.82 20.19 -11.96
N ASP A 360 6.95 20.78 -12.35
CA ASP A 360 7.71 21.70 -11.48
C ASP A 360 6.88 22.94 -11.13
N PHE A 361 6.19 23.49 -12.12
CA PHE A 361 5.24 24.58 -11.95
C PHE A 361 4.06 24.17 -11.04
N VAL A 362 3.54 22.94 -11.16
CA VAL A 362 2.52 22.40 -10.24
C VAL A 362 3.07 22.22 -8.82
N GLU A 363 4.27 21.67 -8.64
CA GLU A 363 4.93 21.54 -7.33
C GLU A 363 5.14 22.91 -6.67
N SER A 364 5.63 23.90 -7.44
CA SER A 364 5.78 25.28 -6.99
C SER A 364 4.44 25.92 -6.61
N SER A 365 3.38 25.69 -7.40
CA SER A 365 2.02 26.17 -7.10
C SER A 365 1.45 25.57 -5.81
N ILE A 366 1.76 24.29 -5.52
CA ILE A 366 1.35 23.64 -4.26
C ILE A 366 2.09 24.25 -3.08
N LEU A 367 3.41 24.46 -3.19
CA LEU A 367 4.22 25.04 -2.12
C LEU A 367 3.79 26.47 -1.77
N ASP A 368 3.46 27.28 -2.77
CA ASP A 368 2.87 28.61 -2.59
C ASP A 368 1.49 28.54 -1.93
N ALA A 369 0.60 27.64 -2.38
CA ALA A 369 -0.70 27.40 -1.75
C ALA A 369 -0.59 26.98 -0.27
N VAL A 370 0.35 26.07 0.06
CA VAL A 370 0.64 25.65 1.44
C VAL A 370 1.07 26.87 2.28
N GLN A 371 2.05 27.65 1.81
CA GLN A 371 2.56 28.81 2.54
C GLN A 371 1.46 29.86 2.77
N ARG A 372 0.61 30.12 1.78
CA ARG A 372 -0.49 31.09 1.84
C ARG A 372 -1.60 30.64 2.80
N VAL A 373 -2.07 29.41 2.68
CA VAL A 373 -3.10 28.85 3.58
C VAL A 373 -2.58 28.80 5.02
N ASP A 374 -1.38 28.26 5.27
CA ASP A 374 -0.83 28.18 6.63
C ASP A 374 -0.57 29.56 7.26
N SER A 375 -0.10 30.54 6.48
CA SER A 375 0.08 31.92 6.97
C SER A 375 -1.26 32.52 7.42
N ALA A 376 -2.29 32.38 6.59
CA ALA A 376 -3.63 32.91 6.84
C ALA A 376 -4.34 32.20 8.01
N VAL A 377 -4.28 30.86 8.07
CA VAL A 377 -4.82 30.06 9.20
C VAL A 377 -4.09 30.37 10.50
N ASN A 378 -2.75 30.47 10.51
CA ASN A 378 -2.00 30.85 11.71
C ASN A 378 -2.19 32.33 12.11
N SER A 379 -2.52 33.22 11.17
CA SER A 379 -3.00 34.58 11.48
C SER A 379 -4.35 34.52 12.19
N THR A 380 -5.30 33.78 11.62
CA THR A 380 -6.67 33.58 12.15
C THR A 380 -6.68 32.95 13.53
N ARG A 381 -5.91 31.87 13.74
CA ARG A 381 -5.78 31.21 15.05
C ARG A 381 -5.20 32.14 16.11
N ARG A 382 -4.22 32.98 15.77
CA ARG A 382 -3.73 34.02 16.69
C ARG A 382 -4.84 35.04 16.99
N HIS A 383 -5.50 35.58 15.97
CA HIS A 383 -6.53 36.61 16.16
C HIS A 383 -7.71 36.14 17.00
N LEU A 384 -8.32 34.99 16.68
CA LEU A 384 -9.52 34.47 17.34
C LEU A 384 -9.29 33.89 18.74
N PHE A 385 -8.07 33.47 19.08
CA PHE A 385 -7.81 32.75 20.35
C PHE A 385 -6.79 33.42 21.29
N SER A 386 -5.94 34.35 20.82
CA SER A 386 -5.01 35.09 21.71
C SER A 386 -5.56 36.43 22.21
N GLN A 387 -6.54 37.01 21.51
CA GLN A 387 -7.21 38.24 21.93
C GLN A 387 -8.63 37.97 22.42
N LYS A 388 -9.18 38.90 23.21
CA LYS A 388 -10.63 38.90 23.47
C LYS A 388 -11.33 39.21 22.14
N PRO A 389 -12.27 38.36 21.66
CA PRO A 389 -13.02 38.64 20.44
C PRO A 389 -13.76 39.98 20.61
N ARG A 390 -13.62 40.86 19.62
CA ARG A 390 -14.07 42.25 19.69
C ARG A 390 -15.46 42.42 19.09
N THR A 391 -15.90 41.51 18.22
CA THR A 391 -17.18 41.54 17.49
C THR A 391 -17.98 40.24 17.68
N PRO A 392 -19.31 40.27 17.51
CA PRO A 392 -20.13 39.05 17.49
C PRO A 392 -19.84 38.12 16.30
N SER A 393 -19.29 38.63 15.19
CA SER A 393 -18.86 37.80 14.06
C SER A 393 -17.58 37.01 14.37
N GLU A 394 -16.63 37.57 15.11
CA GLU A 394 -15.48 36.83 15.65
C GLU A 394 -15.90 35.77 16.68
N LEU A 395 -16.91 36.08 17.52
CA LEU A 395 -17.49 35.09 18.45
C LEU A 395 -18.13 33.91 17.71
N LEU A 396 -18.98 34.18 16.71
CA LEU A 396 -19.59 33.14 15.90
C LEU A 396 -18.55 32.32 15.12
N ALA A 397 -17.51 32.97 14.60
CA ALA A 397 -16.38 32.27 13.97
C ALA A 397 -15.68 31.34 14.96
N GLN A 398 -15.39 31.82 16.18
CA GLN A 398 -14.74 31.03 17.22
C GLN A 398 -15.58 29.80 17.64
N PHE A 399 -16.91 29.93 17.73
CA PHE A 399 -17.80 28.81 18.05
C PHE A 399 -17.98 27.79 16.92
N ARG A 400 -17.83 28.20 15.66
CA ARG A 400 -17.87 27.29 14.51
C ARG A 400 -16.52 26.68 14.13
N TYR A 401 -15.41 27.21 14.65
CA TYR A 401 -14.07 26.78 14.29
C TYR A 401 -13.78 25.34 14.79
N PRO A 402 -13.32 24.42 13.92
CA PRO A 402 -13.03 23.04 14.31
C PRO A 402 -11.84 22.92 15.29
N HIS A 403 -11.93 22.01 16.26
CA HIS A 403 -10.83 21.70 17.21
C HIS A 403 -10.48 20.20 17.23
N ASP A 404 -11.32 19.37 16.61
CA ASP A 404 -10.98 18.01 16.26
C ASP A 404 -9.85 18.04 15.20
N PRO A 405 -8.69 17.40 15.43
CA PRO A 405 -7.54 17.51 14.53
C PRO A 405 -7.84 16.96 13.14
N PHE A 406 -8.52 15.82 13.05
CA PHE A 406 -8.83 15.17 11.78
C PHE A 406 -9.72 16.06 10.89
N THR A 407 -10.69 16.74 11.49
CA THR A 407 -11.51 17.76 10.83
C THR A 407 -10.69 18.97 10.36
N VAL A 408 -9.77 19.47 11.20
CA VAL A 408 -8.86 20.59 10.85
C VAL A 408 -7.91 20.21 9.72
N GLU A 409 -7.33 19.01 9.76
CA GLU A 409 -6.38 18.49 8.77
C GLU A 409 -7.07 18.23 7.43
N THR A 410 -8.25 17.59 7.44
CA THR A 410 -9.09 17.39 6.25
C THR A 410 -9.49 18.72 5.61
N ALA A 411 -9.94 19.70 6.40
CA ALA A 411 -10.30 21.03 5.89
C ALA A 411 -9.07 21.78 5.32
N ARG A 412 -7.92 21.72 6.00
CA ARG A 412 -6.66 22.35 5.55
C ARG A 412 -6.18 21.75 4.24
N ALA A 413 -6.14 20.42 4.14
CA ALA A 413 -5.72 19.71 2.93
C ALA A 413 -6.64 20.02 1.74
N GLY A 414 -7.95 20.14 1.98
CA GLY A 414 -8.91 20.64 1.00
C GLY A 414 -8.63 22.09 0.56
N GLU A 415 -8.41 23.01 1.49
CA GLU A 415 -8.12 24.43 1.19
C GLU A 415 -6.83 24.60 0.37
N ILE A 416 -5.79 23.81 0.66
CA ILE A 416 -4.54 23.77 -0.12
C ILE A 416 -4.79 23.22 -1.53
N PHE A 417 -5.54 22.11 -1.65
CA PHE A 417 -5.85 21.47 -2.92
C PHE A 417 -6.60 22.42 -3.87
N GLU A 418 -7.66 23.08 -3.37
CA GLU A 418 -8.43 24.05 -4.16
C GLU A 418 -7.61 25.31 -4.49
N HIS A 419 -6.86 25.86 -3.53
CA HIS A 419 -6.07 27.07 -3.78
C HIS A 419 -4.94 26.81 -4.80
N THR A 420 -4.35 25.62 -4.82
CA THR A 420 -3.41 25.19 -5.87
C THR A 420 -4.05 25.26 -7.26
N LEU A 421 -5.25 24.71 -7.43
CA LEU A 421 -5.96 24.71 -8.72
C LEU A 421 -6.31 26.13 -9.17
N LEU A 422 -6.62 27.03 -8.24
CA LEU A 422 -6.84 28.46 -8.51
C LEU A 422 -5.55 29.19 -8.91
N LEU A 423 -4.40 28.91 -8.27
CA LEU A 423 -3.11 29.48 -8.67
C LEU A 423 -2.71 29.03 -10.08
N ILE A 424 -2.89 27.75 -10.41
CA ILE A 424 -2.65 27.23 -11.77
C ILE A 424 -3.57 27.93 -12.79
N GLN A 425 -4.84 28.17 -12.43
CA GLN A 425 -5.81 28.88 -13.27
C GLN A 425 -5.51 30.38 -13.44
N GLU A 426 -4.92 31.04 -12.44
CA GLU A 426 -4.52 32.45 -12.52
C GLU A 426 -3.32 32.66 -13.46
N HIS A 427 -2.33 31.76 -13.41
CA HIS A 427 -1.20 31.77 -14.34
C HIS A 427 -1.64 31.43 -15.76
N VAL A 428 -2.55 30.47 -15.92
CA VAL A 428 -3.05 30.01 -17.22
C VAL A 428 -4.51 30.45 -17.44
N LYS A 429 -4.69 31.77 -17.47
CA LYS A 429 -5.99 32.43 -17.68
C LYS A 429 -6.72 31.83 -18.87
N GLN A 430 -8.04 31.66 -18.75
CA GLN A 430 -8.89 30.96 -19.71
C GLN A 430 -8.55 31.27 -21.19
N GLY A 431 -8.00 30.28 -21.90
CA GLY A 431 -7.63 30.37 -23.31
C GLY A 431 -6.17 30.72 -23.61
N LEU A 432 -5.39 31.13 -22.60
CA LEU A 432 -3.95 31.35 -22.72
C LEU A 432 -3.14 30.10 -22.37
N THR A 433 -1.84 30.21 -22.57
CA THR A 433 -0.78 29.25 -22.25
C THR A 433 0.24 29.89 -21.33
N VAL A 434 0.94 29.08 -20.53
CA VAL A 434 2.19 29.48 -19.87
C VAL A 434 3.36 28.81 -20.60
N ASP A 435 4.32 29.59 -21.07
CA ASP A 435 5.58 29.07 -21.59
C ASP A 435 6.50 28.69 -20.42
N LEU A 436 6.88 27.42 -20.37
CA LEU A 436 7.82 26.86 -19.41
C LEU A 436 8.89 26.08 -20.20
N GLU A 437 10.10 26.62 -20.24
CA GLU A 437 11.26 26.05 -20.98
C GLU A 437 11.08 25.95 -22.51
N GLY A 438 10.36 26.89 -23.13
CA GLY A 438 10.08 26.89 -24.58
C GLY A 438 8.95 25.92 -24.94
N ARG A 439 8.01 25.71 -24.02
CA ARG A 439 6.84 24.83 -24.16
C ARG A 439 5.62 25.47 -23.53
N GLU A 440 4.62 25.71 -24.36
CA GLU A 440 3.34 26.24 -23.94
C GLU A 440 2.44 25.16 -23.31
N PHE A 441 2.01 25.41 -22.07
CA PHE A 441 1.05 24.57 -21.34
C PHE A 441 -0.27 25.31 -21.11
N ARG A 442 -1.41 24.68 -21.44
CA ARG A 442 -2.75 25.18 -21.09
C ARG A 442 -3.17 24.59 -19.74
N TYR A 443 -4.23 25.14 -19.15
CA TYR A 443 -4.77 24.71 -17.85
C TYR A 443 -4.96 23.19 -17.77
N ASN A 444 -5.64 22.59 -18.76
CA ASN A 444 -5.92 21.15 -18.82
C ASN A 444 -4.66 20.28 -18.95
N ASP A 445 -3.58 20.81 -19.54
CA ASP A 445 -2.30 20.11 -19.67
C ASP A 445 -1.59 20.06 -18.29
N LEU A 446 -1.77 21.11 -17.48
CA LEU A 446 -1.25 21.20 -16.11
C LEU A 446 -2.10 20.46 -15.08
N VAL A 447 -3.44 20.39 -15.24
CA VAL A 447 -4.35 19.64 -14.34
C VAL A 447 -4.65 18.22 -14.85
N SER A 448 -3.68 17.58 -15.50
CA SER A 448 -3.77 16.18 -15.93
C SER A 448 -4.10 15.23 -14.75
N PRO A 449 -4.64 14.02 -14.98
CA PRO A 449 -4.90 13.06 -13.90
C PRO A 449 -3.66 12.75 -13.04
N ARG A 450 -2.46 12.74 -13.63
CA ARG A 450 -1.18 12.58 -12.89
C ARG A 450 -0.88 13.80 -12.01
N SER A 451 -1.08 15.01 -12.54
CA SER A 451 -0.93 16.26 -11.79
C SER A 451 -1.93 16.35 -10.64
N LEU A 452 -3.19 15.96 -10.85
CA LEU A 452 -4.22 15.94 -9.81
C LEU A 452 -3.91 14.90 -8.72
N SER A 453 -3.27 13.77 -9.07
CA SER A 453 -2.72 12.84 -8.08
C SER A 453 -1.55 13.44 -7.29
N LEU A 454 -0.65 14.18 -7.94
CA LEU A 454 0.46 14.90 -7.28
C LEU A 454 -0.06 15.97 -6.30
N ILE A 455 -0.99 16.82 -6.75
CA ILE A 455 -1.64 17.85 -5.92
C ILE A 455 -2.37 17.20 -4.73
N ALA A 456 -3.13 16.12 -4.95
CA ALA A 456 -3.83 15.40 -3.89
C ALA A 456 -2.88 14.74 -2.86
N ASN A 457 -1.69 14.33 -3.27
CA ASN A 457 -0.69 13.77 -2.38
C ASN A 457 -0.03 14.87 -1.54
N LEU A 458 0.50 15.90 -2.20
CA LEU A 458 1.25 16.98 -1.54
C LEU A 458 0.37 17.95 -0.74
N SER A 459 -0.92 18.06 -1.04
CA SER A 459 -1.88 18.78 -0.17
C SER A 459 -2.24 18.01 1.11
N GLY A 460 -1.97 16.70 1.15
CA GLY A 460 -2.41 15.78 2.19
C GLY A 460 -3.78 15.12 1.93
N CYS A 461 -4.50 15.47 0.87
CA CYS A 461 -5.83 14.92 0.59
C CYS A 461 -5.86 13.38 0.46
N THR A 462 -4.77 12.74 0.03
CA THR A 462 -4.67 11.27 -0.06
C THR A 462 -4.78 10.58 1.30
N ALA A 463 -4.30 11.20 2.39
CA ALA A 463 -4.31 10.59 3.73
C ALA A 463 -5.73 10.38 4.29
N HIS A 464 -6.70 11.19 3.85
CA HIS A 464 -8.09 11.17 4.31
C HIS A 464 -9.03 10.36 3.38
N ARG A 465 -8.47 9.52 2.48
CA ARG A 465 -9.22 8.66 1.55
C ARG A 465 -9.40 7.19 1.95
N PRO A 466 -8.53 6.54 2.76
CA PRO A 466 -8.76 5.17 3.19
C PRO A 466 -10.08 5.04 3.97
N GLY A 467 -10.91 4.06 3.60
CA GLY A 467 -12.06 3.69 4.43
C GLY A 467 -11.59 2.97 5.70
N PRO A 468 -12.29 3.13 6.84
CA PRO A 468 -11.95 2.41 8.06
C PRO A 468 -12.16 0.90 7.86
N ASN A 469 -11.23 0.09 8.35
CA ASN A 469 -11.36 -1.37 8.26
C ASN A 469 -12.36 -1.88 9.32
N CYS A 470 -13.58 -2.16 8.89
CA CYS A 470 -14.62 -2.66 9.78
C CYS A 470 -14.47 -4.16 10.16
N SER A 471 -13.50 -4.93 9.61
CA SER A 471 -13.35 -6.36 9.97
C SER A 471 -13.17 -6.56 11.48
N ASP A 472 -12.36 -5.70 12.10
CA ASP A 472 -11.95 -5.82 13.49
C ASP A 472 -12.89 -5.02 14.41
N ALA A 473 -13.55 -3.99 13.87
CA ALA A 473 -14.54 -3.18 14.59
C ALA A 473 -15.90 -3.87 14.75
N CYS A 474 -16.35 -4.65 13.76
CA CYS A 474 -17.73 -5.13 13.71
C CYS A 474 -18.04 -6.38 14.55
N PHE A 475 -17.04 -7.11 15.06
CA PHE A 475 -17.32 -8.35 15.79
C PHE A 475 -17.93 -8.15 17.20
N HIS A 476 -17.90 -6.92 17.74
CA HIS A 476 -18.32 -6.63 19.12
C HIS A 476 -19.16 -5.35 19.37
N GLN A 477 -19.44 -4.51 18.38
CA GLN A 477 -20.12 -3.23 18.63
C GLN A 477 -21.65 -3.36 18.88
N LYS A 478 -22.00 -3.51 20.17
CA LYS A 478 -23.36 -3.39 20.75
C LYS A 478 -23.95 -1.96 20.70
N TYR A 479 -23.13 -0.99 20.28
CA TYR A 479 -23.32 0.46 20.36
C TYR A 479 -22.78 1.15 19.10
N ARG A 480 -23.16 2.41 18.84
CA ARG A 480 -22.60 3.19 17.71
C ARG A 480 -21.21 3.71 18.03
N ALA A 481 -20.33 3.71 17.02
CA ALA A 481 -19.12 4.54 17.00
C ALA A 481 -19.45 6.03 17.24
N GLN A 482 -18.48 6.80 17.73
CA GLN A 482 -18.64 8.22 18.05
C GLN A 482 -18.67 9.12 16.80
N ASP A 483 -18.08 8.65 15.70
CA ASP A 483 -18.02 9.32 14.40
C ASP A 483 -19.04 8.77 13.39
N GLY A 484 -19.93 7.87 13.82
CA GLY A 484 -20.91 7.20 12.95
C GLY A 484 -20.34 6.17 11.96
N THR A 485 -19.03 5.86 11.98
CA THR A 485 -18.43 4.84 11.09
C THR A 485 -18.94 3.43 11.35
N CYS A 486 -18.78 2.54 10.36
CA CYS A 486 -19.23 1.15 10.35
C CYS A 486 -20.74 0.93 10.62
N ASN A 487 -21.56 1.99 10.62
CA ASN A 487 -23.02 1.93 10.76
C ASN A 487 -23.67 1.27 9.52
N ASN A 488 -23.13 1.54 8.33
CA ASN A 488 -23.37 0.76 7.13
C ASN A 488 -22.15 -0.15 6.86
N LEU A 489 -22.35 -1.47 6.87
CA LEU A 489 -21.29 -2.47 6.73
C LEU A 489 -20.75 -2.59 5.29
N GLN A 490 -21.52 -2.20 4.28
CA GLN A 490 -21.11 -2.20 2.87
C GLN A 490 -20.39 -0.90 2.51
N HIS A 491 -20.77 0.20 3.17
CA HIS A 491 -20.21 1.53 2.96
C HIS A 491 -19.86 2.22 4.29
N PRO A 492 -18.73 1.84 4.93
CA PRO A 492 -18.36 2.25 6.30
C PRO A 492 -18.37 3.74 6.64
N THR A 493 -18.27 4.63 5.65
CA THR A 493 -18.21 6.09 5.81
C THR A 493 -19.52 6.79 5.48
N TRP A 494 -20.55 6.08 5.01
CA TRP A 494 -21.86 6.70 4.76
C TRP A 494 -22.46 7.19 6.07
N GLY A 495 -22.76 8.49 6.14
CA GLY A 495 -23.26 9.15 7.34
C GLY A 495 -22.24 9.37 8.47
N ALA A 496 -20.95 9.08 8.24
CA ALA A 496 -19.90 9.31 9.22
C ALA A 496 -19.41 10.77 9.26
N SER A 497 -18.67 11.16 10.29
CA SER A 497 -18.05 12.47 10.48
C SER A 497 -16.53 12.44 10.52
N PRO A 498 -15.83 13.44 9.96
CA PRO A 498 -16.30 14.42 8.98
C PRO A 498 -16.31 13.80 7.56
N THR A 499 -17.41 14.00 6.81
CA THR A 499 -17.54 13.53 5.41
C THR A 499 -18.20 14.57 4.50
N ALA A 500 -18.31 14.30 3.20
CA ALA A 500 -19.01 15.17 2.26
C ALA A 500 -20.53 15.10 2.45
N PHE A 501 -21.22 16.25 2.33
CA PHE A 501 -22.69 16.23 2.13
C PHE A 501 -23.06 15.53 0.81
N GLN A 502 -24.19 14.83 0.79
CA GLN A 502 -24.76 14.27 -0.45
C GLN A 502 -25.26 15.34 -1.41
N ARG A 503 -25.35 14.99 -2.71
CA ARG A 503 -25.97 15.80 -3.77
C ARG A 503 -27.12 15.02 -4.41
N ILE A 504 -28.34 15.57 -4.33
CA ILE A 504 -29.50 15.12 -5.14
C ILE A 504 -29.60 15.86 -6.49
N LEU A 505 -28.89 16.99 -6.63
CA LEU A 505 -28.72 17.76 -7.86
C LEU A 505 -27.26 18.17 -8.00
N GLN A 506 -26.78 18.33 -9.24
CA GLN A 506 -25.41 18.74 -9.54
C GLN A 506 -25.08 20.13 -8.95
N PRO A 507 -23.84 20.38 -8.48
CA PRO A 507 -23.49 21.68 -7.87
C PRO A 507 -23.47 22.82 -8.90
N ALA A 508 -24.23 23.89 -8.63
CA ALA A 508 -24.35 25.02 -9.54
C ALA A 508 -23.37 26.16 -9.20
N TYR A 509 -22.13 26.06 -9.67
CA TYR A 509 -21.11 27.12 -9.60
C TYR A 509 -21.09 28.01 -10.85
N GLY A 510 -20.65 29.25 -10.72
CA GLY A 510 -20.63 30.25 -11.81
C GLY A 510 -19.55 29.98 -12.88
N ASP A 511 -18.54 29.19 -12.54
CA ASP A 511 -17.50 28.62 -13.42
C ASP A 511 -17.71 27.12 -13.68
N GLY A 512 -18.79 26.52 -13.15
CA GLY A 512 -19.02 25.08 -13.13
C GLY A 512 -18.15 24.27 -12.14
N PHE A 513 -17.17 24.89 -11.48
CA PHE A 513 -16.18 24.22 -10.64
C PHE A 513 -16.25 24.65 -9.17
N ASN A 514 -15.94 25.91 -8.83
CA ASN A 514 -15.99 26.38 -7.45
C ASN A 514 -16.51 27.82 -7.28
N LEU A 515 -16.40 28.69 -8.27
CA LEU A 515 -16.72 30.11 -8.14
C LEU A 515 -18.21 30.29 -7.76
N PRO A 516 -18.56 30.92 -6.62
CA PRO A 516 -19.95 31.09 -6.23
C PRO A 516 -20.77 31.87 -7.28
N ARG A 517 -21.96 31.39 -7.62
CA ARG A 517 -22.86 32.08 -8.58
C ARG A 517 -23.06 33.55 -8.18
N GLY A 518 -22.74 34.46 -9.10
CA GLY A 518 -22.83 35.91 -8.89
C GLY A 518 -21.54 36.60 -8.43
N VAL A 519 -20.42 35.88 -8.30
CA VAL A 519 -19.08 36.50 -8.28
C VAL A 519 -18.68 36.90 -9.70
N GLY A 520 -17.94 38.00 -9.81
CA GLY A 520 -17.58 38.61 -11.10
C GLY A 520 -18.67 39.54 -11.62
N ARG A 521 -18.39 40.85 -11.70
CA ARG A 521 -19.24 41.77 -12.45
C ARG A 521 -19.11 41.44 -13.93
N HIS A 522 -20.24 41.30 -14.62
CA HIS A 522 -20.35 40.86 -16.02
C HIS A 522 -20.00 39.37 -16.25
N SER A 523 -20.95 38.48 -15.97
CA SER A 523 -21.08 37.26 -16.79
C SER A 523 -21.51 37.70 -18.20
N PRO A 524 -20.77 37.42 -19.29
CA PRO A 524 -21.06 37.99 -20.61
C PRO A 524 -22.29 37.39 -21.33
N SER A 525 -23.00 36.44 -20.72
CA SER A 525 -23.96 35.55 -21.40
C SER A 525 -25.36 35.47 -20.78
N GLY A 526 -25.69 36.34 -19.82
CA GLY A 526 -27.02 36.36 -19.16
C GLY A 526 -27.64 37.75 -19.07
N PRO A 527 -28.92 37.96 -19.45
CA PRO A 527 -29.55 39.28 -19.48
C PRO A 527 -29.87 39.87 -18.09
N HIS A 528 -29.78 39.08 -17.01
CA HIS A 528 -30.09 39.51 -15.65
C HIS A 528 -29.03 39.00 -14.65
N PRO A 529 -28.27 39.89 -13.99
CA PRO A 529 -27.34 39.50 -12.93
C PRO A 529 -28.10 39.09 -11.66
N LEU A 530 -27.49 38.21 -10.85
CA LEU A 530 -28.10 37.76 -9.60
C LEU A 530 -28.10 38.88 -8.53
N PRO A 531 -29.19 39.06 -7.77
CA PRO A 531 -29.28 40.10 -6.75
C PRO A 531 -28.32 39.82 -5.58
N PRO A 532 -27.76 40.85 -4.92
CA PRO A 532 -27.02 40.68 -3.67
C PRO A 532 -27.92 40.01 -2.62
N PRO A 533 -27.44 39.00 -1.86
CA PRO A 533 -28.26 38.30 -0.86
C PRO A 533 -28.90 39.24 0.18
N ARG A 534 -28.24 40.37 0.47
CA ARG A 534 -28.81 41.41 1.33
C ARG A 534 -30.00 42.13 0.71
N LEU A 535 -30.01 42.41 -0.59
CA LEU A 535 -31.15 43.03 -1.26
C LEU A 535 -32.40 42.13 -1.18
N VAL A 536 -32.21 40.82 -1.36
CA VAL A 536 -33.26 39.82 -1.16
C VAL A 536 -33.74 39.81 0.30
N SER A 537 -32.81 39.88 1.25
CA SER A 537 -33.15 39.98 2.69
C SER A 537 -34.01 41.20 3.01
N THR A 538 -33.72 42.39 2.48
CA THR A 538 -34.49 43.62 2.79
C THR A 538 -35.81 43.71 2.04
N GLU A 539 -35.85 43.31 0.77
CA GLU A 539 -37.04 43.47 -0.08
C GLU A 539 -38.08 42.35 0.12
N LEU A 540 -37.63 41.13 0.43
CA LEU A 540 -38.48 39.94 0.47
C LEU A 540 -38.67 39.36 1.88
N ALA A 541 -37.60 39.26 2.68
CA ALA A 541 -37.64 38.45 3.91
C ALA A 541 -37.81 39.25 5.22
N ALA A 542 -37.30 40.47 5.31
CA ALA A 542 -37.31 41.27 6.53
C ALA A 542 -38.73 41.78 6.87
N THR A 543 -39.11 41.68 8.14
CA THR A 543 -40.39 42.17 8.67
C THR A 543 -40.26 42.79 10.06
N ALA A 544 -41.03 43.85 10.30
CA ALA A 544 -41.26 44.42 11.63
C ALA A 544 -42.43 43.75 12.37
N THR A 545 -43.30 43.02 11.66
CA THR A 545 -44.43 42.28 12.24
C THR A 545 -44.10 40.79 12.40
N ALA A 546 -44.70 40.17 13.42
CA ALA A 546 -44.57 38.74 13.69
C ALA A 546 -45.92 38.19 14.16
N THR A 547 -46.66 37.56 13.26
CA THR A 547 -47.87 36.81 13.61
C THR A 547 -47.50 35.58 14.48
N PRO A 548 -48.09 35.38 15.66
CA PRO A 548 -47.89 34.18 16.48
C PRO A 548 -48.62 32.97 15.89
N ASP A 549 -48.11 31.77 16.15
CA ASP A 549 -48.74 30.51 15.76
C ASP A 549 -50.02 30.26 16.58
N ASP A 550 -51.06 29.75 15.92
CA ASP A 550 -52.36 29.46 16.52
C ASP A 550 -52.37 28.17 17.34
N ARG A 551 -51.49 27.21 17.00
CA ARG A 551 -51.51 25.82 17.47
C ARG A 551 -50.21 25.37 18.14
N TYR A 552 -49.07 25.94 17.82
CA TYR A 552 -47.77 25.40 18.25
C TYR A 552 -46.94 26.35 19.12
N THR A 553 -46.21 25.73 20.06
CA THR A 553 -45.33 26.40 21.02
C THR A 553 -43.96 26.71 20.40
N HIS A 554 -43.20 27.61 21.01
CA HIS A 554 -41.83 27.91 20.58
C HIS A 554 -40.88 26.69 20.73
N MET A 555 -41.24 25.71 21.55
CA MET A 555 -40.55 24.41 21.64
C MET A 555 -40.51 23.66 20.29
N LEU A 556 -41.50 23.85 19.41
CA LEU A 556 -41.48 23.26 18.06
C LEU A 556 -40.27 23.74 17.25
N LEU A 557 -39.96 25.04 17.33
CA LEU A 557 -38.75 25.61 16.75
C LEU A 557 -37.49 25.10 17.47
N GLN A 558 -37.47 25.16 18.80
CA GLN A 558 -36.24 24.87 19.55
C GLN A 558 -35.79 23.41 19.39
N TRP A 559 -36.74 22.46 19.29
CA TRP A 559 -36.42 21.08 18.94
C TRP A 559 -35.85 20.97 17.52
N GLY A 560 -36.40 21.70 16.56
CA GLY A 560 -35.86 21.78 15.20
C GLY A 560 -34.41 22.27 15.16
N GLN A 561 -34.06 23.31 15.94
CA GLN A 561 -32.66 23.74 16.06
C GLN A 561 -31.78 22.71 16.78
N PHE A 562 -32.27 22.12 17.87
CA PHE A 562 -31.52 21.09 18.61
C PHE A 562 -31.20 19.87 17.73
N LEU A 563 -32.13 19.54 16.80
CA LEU A 563 -32.00 18.47 15.81
C LEU A 563 -31.13 18.86 14.59
N ASP A 564 -31.21 20.09 14.08
CA ASP A 564 -30.23 20.65 13.10
C ASP A 564 -28.81 20.46 13.64
N HIS A 565 -28.65 20.73 14.93
CA HIS A 565 -27.40 20.61 15.66
C HIS A 565 -26.96 19.17 15.98
N ASP A 566 -27.76 18.14 15.65
CA ASP A 566 -27.38 16.72 15.72
C ASP A 566 -27.00 16.14 14.34
N LEU A 567 -27.28 16.87 13.25
CA LEU A 567 -27.17 16.37 11.87
C LEU A 567 -26.17 17.14 11.01
N ASP A 568 -26.08 18.47 11.15
CA ASP A 568 -25.05 19.26 10.46
C ASP A 568 -24.49 20.41 11.29
N PRO A 569 -23.18 20.69 11.15
CA PRO A 569 -22.80 21.98 10.59
C PRO A 569 -21.74 21.84 9.51
N THR A 570 -21.99 22.50 8.38
CA THR A 570 -21.00 22.77 7.33
C THR A 570 -19.72 23.40 7.92
N ALA A 571 -18.55 22.79 7.66
CA ALA A 571 -17.26 23.33 8.11
C ALA A 571 -17.03 24.77 7.62
N PRO A 572 -16.70 25.75 8.49
CA PRO A 572 -16.28 27.08 8.05
C PRO A 572 -14.82 27.04 7.57
N ALA A 573 -14.41 27.98 6.70
CA ALA A 573 -12.99 28.18 6.38
C ALA A 573 -12.13 28.27 7.65
N LEU A 574 -10.94 27.66 7.60
CA LEU A 574 -9.97 27.72 8.69
C LEU A 574 -9.32 29.11 8.83
N SER A 575 -9.56 30.00 7.88
CA SER A 575 -9.03 31.36 7.87
C SER A 575 -10.14 32.42 7.74
N THR A 576 -10.04 33.49 8.53
CA THR A 576 -10.79 34.74 8.36
C THR A 576 -9.99 35.79 7.55
N SER A 577 -8.85 35.39 7.01
CA SER A 577 -7.93 36.19 6.19
C SER A 577 -7.74 35.59 4.80
N ARG A 578 -7.59 36.45 3.80
CA ARG A 578 -7.25 36.14 2.41
C ARG A 578 -5.99 35.28 2.33
N PHE A 579 -5.98 34.31 1.42
CA PHE A 579 -4.80 33.51 1.14
C PHE A 579 -3.78 34.32 0.32
N SER A 580 -4.22 35.24 -0.56
CA SER A 580 -3.27 35.99 -1.42
C SER A 580 -2.25 36.82 -0.62
N ASP A 581 -2.68 37.53 0.43
CA ASP A 581 -1.85 38.49 1.18
C ASP A 581 -2.08 38.52 2.71
N GLY A 582 -2.87 37.61 3.26
CA GLY A 582 -3.10 37.48 4.71
C GLY A 582 -3.98 38.55 5.35
N ARG A 583 -4.49 39.55 4.61
CA ARG A 583 -5.41 40.57 5.17
C ARG A 583 -6.76 39.96 5.52
N SER A 584 -7.42 40.53 6.54
CA SER A 584 -8.77 40.14 6.96
C SER A 584 -9.79 40.24 5.81
N CYS A 585 -10.67 39.24 5.70
CA CYS A 585 -11.84 39.26 4.82
C CYS A 585 -12.87 40.38 5.15
N SER A 586 -12.67 41.16 6.22
CA SER A 586 -13.54 42.28 6.59
C SER A 586 -13.30 43.56 5.77
N ALA A 587 -12.10 43.77 5.23
CA ALA A 587 -11.82 44.83 4.25
C ALA A 587 -10.45 44.61 3.56
N PRO A 588 -10.32 44.88 2.25
CA PRO A 588 -11.34 45.38 1.32
C PRO A 588 -12.29 44.26 0.82
N CYS A 589 -13.49 44.66 0.39
CA CYS A 589 -14.52 43.77 -0.13
C CYS A 589 -14.07 43.11 -1.45
N THR A 590 -13.45 41.93 -1.33
CA THR A 590 -12.81 41.19 -2.44
C THR A 590 -13.14 39.71 -2.33
N ASP A 591 -13.41 39.06 -3.46
CA ASP A 591 -13.82 37.64 -3.56
C ASP A 591 -12.62 36.67 -3.58
N ASP A 592 -11.57 37.03 -2.82
CA ASP A 592 -10.28 36.34 -2.72
C ASP A 592 -10.37 35.25 -1.63
N PRO A 593 -10.11 33.96 -1.95
CA PRO A 593 -10.28 32.85 -1.01
C PRO A 593 -9.62 33.08 0.36
N PRO A 594 -10.29 32.72 1.47
CA PRO A 594 -11.62 32.12 1.56
C PRO A 594 -12.77 33.13 1.58
N CYS A 595 -12.52 34.42 1.34
CA CYS A 595 -13.49 35.48 1.44
C CYS A 595 -14.54 35.42 0.31
N PHE A 596 -15.79 35.78 0.62
CA PHE A 596 -16.86 36.00 -0.35
C PHE A 596 -17.86 37.01 0.25
N PRO A 597 -17.51 38.31 0.33
CA PRO A 597 -18.25 39.29 1.10
C PRO A 597 -19.64 39.61 0.53
N ILE A 598 -20.62 39.81 1.42
CA ILE A 598 -21.98 40.20 1.06
C ILE A 598 -22.00 41.69 0.73
N LEU A 599 -22.07 42.05 -0.55
CA LEU A 599 -22.20 43.44 -0.97
C LEU A 599 -23.48 44.07 -0.43
N LEU A 600 -23.39 45.32 0.04
CA LEU A 600 -24.55 46.10 0.48
C LEU A 600 -25.12 46.91 -0.70
N PRO A 601 -26.46 46.97 -0.86
CA PRO A 601 -27.11 47.94 -1.75
C PRO A 601 -26.83 49.38 -1.32
N ASP A 602 -26.83 50.33 -2.26
CA ASP A 602 -26.52 51.75 -2.00
C ASP A 602 -27.47 52.40 -0.98
N ALA A 603 -28.69 51.87 -0.85
CA ALA A 603 -29.71 52.32 0.11
C ALA A 603 -29.72 51.56 1.45
N ASP A 604 -28.82 50.60 1.69
CA ASP A 604 -28.70 49.93 2.99
C ASP A 604 -28.09 50.90 4.02
N PRO A 605 -28.75 51.18 5.16
CA PRO A 605 -28.25 52.15 6.15
C PRO A 605 -26.90 51.77 6.80
N ARG A 606 -26.41 50.54 6.57
CA ARG A 606 -25.11 50.06 7.04
C ARG A 606 -23.99 50.32 6.03
N GLY A 607 -24.31 50.67 4.77
CA GLY A 607 -23.37 51.07 3.73
C GLY A 607 -22.49 52.25 4.14
N ALA A 608 -23.04 53.17 4.95
CA ALA A 608 -22.32 54.29 5.56
C ALA A 608 -21.21 53.88 6.56
N ARG A 609 -21.09 52.60 6.91
CA ARG A 609 -20.04 52.06 7.79
C ARG A 609 -19.03 51.18 7.05
N ALA A 610 -19.49 50.38 6.09
CA ALA A 610 -18.66 49.55 5.22
C ALA A 610 -19.45 49.17 3.95
N PRO A 611 -18.81 49.05 2.77
CA PRO A 611 -19.51 48.69 1.53
C PRO A 611 -19.92 47.21 1.42
N CYS A 612 -19.55 46.36 2.38
CA CYS A 612 -19.95 44.96 2.44
C CYS A 612 -20.01 44.42 3.88
N MET A 613 -20.57 43.22 4.02
CA MET A 613 -20.43 42.37 5.20
C MET A 613 -19.40 41.25 4.91
N PHE A 614 -18.45 40.99 5.81
CA PHE A 614 -17.64 39.76 5.73
C PHE A 614 -18.56 38.54 5.62
N PHE A 615 -18.15 37.61 4.76
CA PHE A 615 -18.53 36.22 4.80
C PHE A 615 -17.33 35.44 4.26
N ALA A 616 -17.09 34.26 4.83
CA ALA A 616 -16.04 33.34 4.39
C ALA A 616 -16.69 32.03 3.95
N ARG A 617 -16.18 31.44 2.87
CA ARG A 617 -16.66 30.19 2.28
C ARG A 617 -16.51 29.03 3.27
N SER A 618 -17.33 28.00 3.14
CA SER A 618 -17.18 26.76 3.92
C SER A 618 -16.07 25.89 3.34
N SER A 619 -15.17 25.33 4.16
CA SER A 619 -14.00 24.55 3.69
C SER A 619 -14.39 23.44 2.70
N PRO A 620 -13.58 23.20 1.65
CA PRO A 620 -13.88 22.22 0.64
C PRO A 620 -13.54 20.80 1.13
N VAL A 621 -14.20 19.79 0.57
CA VAL A 621 -13.83 18.38 0.82
C VAL A 621 -12.51 18.05 0.14
N CYS A 622 -11.62 17.34 0.83
CA CYS A 622 -10.39 16.75 0.30
C CYS A 622 -10.62 16.06 -1.06
N GLY A 623 -10.06 16.63 -2.14
CA GLY A 623 -10.19 16.05 -3.47
C GLY A 623 -11.56 16.20 -4.14
N SER A 624 -12.46 17.04 -3.63
CA SER A 624 -13.40 17.70 -4.55
C SER A 624 -12.59 18.60 -5.49
N GLY A 625 -12.81 18.48 -6.80
CA GLY A 625 -11.84 18.93 -7.81
C GLY A 625 -10.85 17.89 -8.32
N VAL A 626 -11.07 16.59 -8.09
CA VAL A 626 -10.23 15.51 -8.66
C VAL A 626 -10.88 14.90 -9.90
N ALA A 627 -10.06 14.43 -10.84
CA ALA A 627 -10.53 13.73 -12.03
C ALA A 627 -10.94 12.28 -11.73
N SER A 628 -12.09 11.87 -12.27
CA SER A 628 -12.34 10.44 -12.50
C SER A 628 -11.42 9.94 -13.60
N LEU A 629 -10.70 8.85 -13.32
CA LEU A 629 -9.88 8.09 -14.28
C LEU A 629 -10.70 7.58 -15.49
N VAL A 630 -12.03 7.60 -15.40
CA VAL A 630 -12.97 7.16 -16.45
C VAL A 630 -13.60 8.33 -17.22
N MET A 631 -13.63 9.54 -16.66
CA MET A 631 -14.41 10.68 -17.23
C MET A 631 -13.59 11.91 -17.61
N ASN A 632 -12.32 12.00 -17.21
CA ASN A 632 -11.39 13.07 -17.61
C ASN A 632 -11.89 14.51 -17.33
N SER A 633 -12.62 14.71 -16.21
CA SER A 633 -13.24 15.97 -15.82
C SER A 633 -13.01 16.30 -14.34
N VAL A 634 -12.77 17.58 -14.02
CA VAL A 634 -12.65 18.09 -12.65
C VAL A 634 -14.04 18.19 -12.00
N TYR A 635 -14.27 17.48 -10.89
CA TYR A 635 -15.54 17.61 -10.14
C TYR A 635 -15.70 18.96 -9.44
N ALA A 636 -16.93 19.43 -9.28
CA ALA A 636 -17.23 20.65 -8.54
C ALA A 636 -16.87 20.57 -7.04
N ARG A 637 -16.69 21.73 -6.40
CA ARG A 637 -16.36 21.88 -4.98
C ARG A 637 -17.45 21.29 -4.08
N GLU A 638 -17.07 20.38 -3.19
CA GLU A 638 -17.97 19.87 -2.15
C GLU A 638 -17.70 20.47 -0.78
N GLN A 639 -18.62 20.28 0.16
CA GLN A 639 -18.54 20.84 1.51
C GLN A 639 -18.54 19.72 2.56
N ILE A 640 -17.75 19.92 3.62
CA ILE A 640 -17.61 18.97 4.73
C ILE A 640 -18.76 19.15 5.73
N ASN A 641 -19.44 18.05 6.08
CA ASN A 641 -20.23 17.94 7.31
C ASN A 641 -19.32 17.54 8.48
N GLN A 642 -19.50 18.15 9.65
CA GLN A 642 -18.68 17.90 10.84
C GLN A 642 -19.34 16.95 11.86
N LEU A 643 -20.65 16.71 11.75
CA LEU A 643 -21.37 15.76 12.62
C LEU A 643 -21.75 14.48 11.87
N THR A 644 -22.07 13.43 12.62
CA THR A 644 -22.69 12.24 12.03
C THR A 644 -24.03 12.62 11.38
N ALA A 645 -24.44 11.88 10.35
CA ALA A 645 -25.72 12.11 9.69
C ALA A 645 -26.90 11.40 10.39
N TYR A 646 -26.66 10.83 11.57
CA TYR A 646 -27.64 10.05 12.32
C TYR A 646 -28.20 10.89 13.46
N ILE A 647 -29.51 10.78 13.71
CA ILE A 647 -30.12 11.26 14.95
C ILE A 647 -29.65 10.31 16.07
N ASP A 648 -28.49 10.57 16.66
CA ASP A 648 -27.88 9.71 17.67
C ASP A 648 -27.38 10.46 18.92
N ALA A 649 -27.79 11.73 19.05
CA ALA A 649 -27.39 12.66 20.10
C ALA A 649 -25.88 12.97 20.13
N SER A 650 -25.21 12.97 18.98
CA SER A 650 -23.91 13.60 18.78
C SER A 650 -23.88 15.06 19.28
N ASN A 651 -25.01 15.76 19.24
CA ASN A 651 -25.18 17.09 19.84
C ASN A 651 -25.01 17.12 21.39
N VAL A 652 -25.12 15.98 22.06
CA VAL A 652 -24.81 15.76 23.48
C VAL A 652 -23.44 15.09 23.65
N TYR A 653 -23.08 14.13 22.79
CA TYR A 653 -21.94 13.21 22.97
C TYR A 653 -20.66 13.53 22.18
N GLY A 654 -20.70 14.49 21.25
CA GLY A 654 -19.63 14.79 20.30
C GLY A 654 -19.69 13.92 19.04
N SER A 655 -18.93 14.29 18.01
CA SER A 655 -18.83 13.55 16.72
C SER A 655 -17.43 13.00 16.42
N SER A 656 -16.56 12.97 17.43
CA SER A 656 -15.35 12.12 17.42
C SER A 656 -15.09 11.56 18.82
N GLU A 657 -14.33 10.47 18.90
CA GLU A 657 -13.97 9.83 20.17
C GLU A 657 -13.36 10.84 21.15
N ARG A 658 -12.49 11.74 20.65
CA ARG A 658 -11.85 12.79 21.44
C ARG A 658 -12.86 13.76 22.08
N GLU A 659 -13.92 14.15 21.37
CA GLU A 659 -14.96 15.02 21.92
C GLU A 659 -15.76 14.28 23.01
N SER A 660 -16.14 13.04 22.74
CA SER A 660 -16.80 12.13 23.70
C SER A 660 -15.96 11.98 24.99
N LEU A 661 -14.67 11.65 24.88
CA LEU A 661 -13.78 11.52 26.03
C LEU A 661 -13.64 12.83 26.82
N ALA A 662 -13.68 14.00 26.16
CA ALA A 662 -13.65 15.29 26.84
C ALA A 662 -14.94 15.63 27.60
N LEU A 663 -16.08 15.01 27.23
CA LEU A 663 -17.40 15.22 27.82
C LEU A 663 -17.70 14.22 28.97
N ARG A 664 -17.12 13.03 28.93
CA ARG A 664 -17.33 11.94 29.90
C ARG A 664 -16.65 12.19 31.25
N ASP A 665 -17.30 11.76 32.32
CA ASP A 665 -16.75 11.76 33.68
C ASP A 665 -16.08 10.41 33.98
N PHE A 666 -14.83 10.47 34.41
CA PHE A 666 -14.00 9.31 34.75
C PHE A 666 -13.59 9.29 36.23
N SER A 667 -14.12 10.19 37.05
CA SER A 667 -13.86 10.23 38.49
C SER A 667 -14.37 8.97 39.22
N GLU A 668 -15.48 8.40 38.73
CA GLU A 668 -16.09 7.17 39.23
C GLU A 668 -16.65 6.34 38.06
N PRO A 669 -16.70 4.99 38.17
CA PRO A 669 -17.18 4.10 37.10
C PRO A 669 -18.71 4.09 36.93
N ARG A 670 -19.37 5.26 37.03
CA ARG A 670 -20.83 5.43 36.90
C ARG A 670 -21.31 5.73 35.47
N GLY A 671 -20.39 5.95 34.53
CA GLY A 671 -20.71 6.18 33.12
C GLY A 671 -21.42 7.51 32.82
N LEU A 672 -21.06 8.56 33.56
CA LEU A 672 -21.71 9.87 33.49
C LEU A 672 -21.05 10.81 32.46
N LEU A 673 -21.75 11.88 32.12
CA LEU A 673 -21.19 13.09 31.55
C LEU A 673 -20.81 14.07 32.67
N ARG A 674 -19.70 14.79 32.46
CA ARG A 674 -19.18 15.82 33.37
C ARG A 674 -20.22 16.92 33.56
N THR A 675 -20.36 17.44 34.77
CA THR A 675 -21.28 18.54 35.10
C THR A 675 -20.53 19.82 35.47
N GLY A 676 -21.16 20.97 35.24
CA GLY A 676 -20.79 22.23 35.87
C GLY A 676 -21.48 22.44 37.21
N LEU A 677 -21.13 23.52 37.90
CA LEU A 677 -21.84 23.94 39.11
C LEU A 677 -23.30 24.29 38.80
N PRO A 678 -24.26 24.03 39.71
CA PRO A 678 -25.63 24.52 39.57
C PRO A 678 -25.67 26.05 39.73
N TRP A 679 -26.74 26.68 39.23
CA TRP A 679 -26.95 28.14 39.34
C TRP A 679 -27.31 28.59 40.78
N ALA A 680 -27.94 27.70 41.55
CA ALA A 680 -28.28 27.90 42.97
C ALA A 680 -28.02 26.59 43.76
N PRO A 681 -27.86 26.64 45.10
CA PRO A 681 -27.60 25.46 45.93
C PRO A 681 -28.68 24.35 45.84
N SER A 682 -29.90 24.70 45.46
CA SER A 682 -31.03 23.79 45.23
C SER A 682 -31.25 23.41 43.76
N GLY A 683 -30.53 24.03 42.81
CA GLY A 683 -30.64 23.73 41.39
C GLY A 683 -29.91 22.44 41.00
N LYS A 684 -30.36 21.76 39.94
CA LYS A 684 -29.65 20.62 39.38
C LYS A 684 -28.38 21.12 38.63
N PRO A 685 -27.35 20.29 38.43
CA PRO A 685 -26.10 20.73 37.78
C PRO A 685 -26.31 21.30 36.37
N LEU A 686 -25.40 22.19 35.94
CA LEU A 686 -25.38 22.73 34.58
C LEU A 686 -24.41 21.93 33.69
N LEU A 687 -24.29 22.33 32.42
CA LEU A 687 -23.20 21.88 31.55
C LEU A 687 -21.81 22.22 32.16
N PRO A 688 -20.76 21.44 31.89
CA PRO A 688 -19.40 21.73 32.34
C PRO A 688 -18.83 22.96 31.61
N SER A 689 -17.85 23.64 32.19
CA SER A 689 -17.27 24.86 31.63
C SER A 689 -16.10 24.60 30.66
N CYS A 690 -16.09 25.36 29.57
CA CYS A 690 -14.97 25.47 28.62
C CYS A 690 -13.88 26.41 29.17
N ALA A 691 -12.61 26.05 28.96
CA ALA A 691 -11.50 27.00 29.05
C ALA A 691 -11.43 27.86 27.77
N GLY A 692 -11.24 29.17 27.90
CA GLY A 692 -11.09 30.09 26.77
C GLY A 692 -11.35 31.56 27.13
N PRO A 693 -11.18 32.51 26.19
CA PRO A 693 -11.57 33.90 26.39
C PRO A 693 -13.09 34.03 26.55
N PRO A 694 -13.58 35.03 27.30
CA PRO A 694 -15.02 35.21 27.55
C PRO A 694 -15.79 35.59 26.28
N THR A 695 -17.07 35.24 26.26
CA THR A 695 -17.99 35.43 25.12
C THR A 695 -18.66 36.80 25.08
N GLU A 696 -18.56 37.58 26.16
CA GLU A 696 -19.40 38.76 26.40
C GLU A 696 -18.59 40.06 26.46
N ARG A 697 -19.08 41.10 25.75
CA ARG A 697 -18.59 42.47 25.88
C ARG A 697 -19.09 43.10 27.18
N THR A 698 -18.30 43.03 28.25
CA THR A 698 -18.54 43.80 29.48
C THR A 698 -17.91 45.19 29.40
N GLY A 699 -18.62 46.23 29.86
CA GLY A 699 -18.00 47.54 30.16
C GLY A 699 -17.03 47.47 31.35
N PRO A 700 -16.36 48.59 31.70
CA PRO A 700 -15.50 48.63 32.88
C PRO A 700 -16.31 48.41 34.17
N GLY A 701 -15.86 47.48 35.03
CA GLY A 701 -16.35 47.35 36.42
C GLY A 701 -17.00 46.02 36.82
N GLN A 702 -17.51 45.20 35.88
CA GLN A 702 -18.16 43.92 36.24
C GLN A 702 -17.17 42.76 36.38
N GLY A 703 -17.07 42.22 37.60
CA GLY A 703 -16.09 41.20 38.03
C GLY A 703 -16.57 39.74 37.98
N GLY A 704 -17.61 39.42 37.20
CA GLY A 704 -18.18 38.06 37.13
C GLY A 704 -17.23 37.00 36.55
N ARG A 705 -17.31 35.77 37.07
CA ARG A 705 -16.67 34.58 36.50
C ARG A 705 -17.41 34.17 35.22
N ARG A 706 -17.02 34.76 34.08
CA ARG A 706 -17.63 34.48 32.76
C ARG A 706 -17.64 32.98 32.45
N ALA A 707 -18.82 32.44 32.20
CA ALA A 707 -18.99 31.06 31.76
C ALA A 707 -18.98 30.94 30.23
N ARG A 708 -18.51 29.80 29.75
CA ARG A 708 -18.82 29.22 28.43
C ARG A 708 -19.03 27.74 28.70
N PHE A 709 -20.10 27.15 28.18
CA PHE A 709 -20.42 25.76 28.41
C PHE A 709 -19.81 24.83 27.37
N LEU A 710 -19.61 23.56 27.73
CA LEU A 710 -19.13 22.47 26.88
C LEU A 710 -20.28 21.46 26.68
N ALA A 711 -20.49 21.04 25.44
CA ALA A 711 -21.47 20.05 25.01
C ALA A 711 -20.96 19.34 23.73
N GLY A 712 -21.68 18.32 23.24
CA GLY A 712 -21.35 17.63 21.99
C GLY A 712 -21.32 18.56 20.78
N ASP A 713 -22.36 19.37 20.59
CA ASP A 713 -22.32 20.45 19.61
C ASP A 713 -21.77 21.77 20.19
N ARG A 714 -20.84 22.38 19.46
CA ARG A 714 -20.12 23.60 19.87
C ARG A 714 -20.98 24.85 19.83
N ARG A 715 -22.05 24.86 19.03
CA ARG A 715 -23.01 25.96 18.95
C ARG A 715 -24.01 25.92 20.11
N ALA A 716 -23.90 25.00 21.07
CA ALA A 716 -24.72 24.99 22.30
C ALA A 716 -24.78 26.33 23.05
N ASN A 717 -23.77 27.20 22.89
CA ASN A 717 -23.69 28.55 23.47
C ASN A 717 -24.18 29.67 22.53
N GLU A 718 -24.72 29.33 21.35
CA GLU A 718 -25.16 30.31 20.35
C GLU A 718 -26.27 31.20 20.91
N GLN A 719 -27.24 30.61 21.62
CA GLN A 719 -28.32 31.30 22.31
C GLN A 719 -28.81 30.53 23.55
N LEU A 720 -29.45 31.23 24.49
CA LEU A 720 -29.78 30.74 25.84
C LEU A 720 -30.69 29.49 25.88
N VAL A 721 -31.76 29.45 25.10
CA VAL A 721 -32.72 28.33 25.09
C VAL A 721 -32.12 27.08 24.44
N LEU A 722 -31.14 27.22 23.55
CA LEU A 722 -30.34 26.09 23.07
C LEU A 722 -29.41 25.56 24.18
N THR A 723 -28.72 26.44 24.92
CA THR A 723 -27.91 26.03 26.08
C THR A 723 -28.75 25.30 27.13
N ALA A 724 -29.98 25.76 27.36
CA ALA A 724 -30.95 25.11 28.24
C ALA A 724 -31.29 23.68 27.76
N MET A 725 -31.51 23.48 26.45
CA MET A 725 -31.76 22.14 25.88
C MET A 725 -30.56 21.19 26.02
N HIS A 726 -29.33 21.63 25.71
CA HIS A 726 -28.15 20.79 25.94
C HIS A 726 -27.97 20.44 27.43
N THR A 727 -28.28 21.39 28.33
CA THR A 727 -28.27 21.14 29.78
C THR A 727 -29.31 20.08 30.17
N LEU A 728 -30.53 20.19 29.65
CA LEU A 728 -31.63 19.24 29.90
C LEU A 728 -31.27 17.81 29.48
N TRP A 729 -30.67 17.64 28.30
CA TRP A 729 -30.30 16.33 27.77
C TRP A 729 -29.03 15.73 28.40
N LEU A 730 -28.08 16.55 28.86
CA LEU A 730 -26.98 16.08 29.70
C LEU A 730 -27.50 15.57 31.06
N ARG A 731 -28.47 16.26 31.67
CA ARG A 731 -29.15 15.81 32.89
C ARG A 731 -29.88 14.47 32.66
N GLU A 732 -30.58 14.31 31.53
CA GLU A 732 -31.28 13.05 31.19
C GLU A 732 -30.32 11.87 31.05
N HIS A 733 -29.17 12.05 30.37
CA HIS A 733 -28.15 11.00 30.31
C HIS A 733 -27.68 10.58 31.71
N ASN A 734 -27.35 11.54 32.58
CA ASN A 734 -26.88 11.25 33.93
C ASN A 734 -27.97 10.57 34.79
N ARG A 735 -29.25 10.95 34.60
CA ARG A 735 -30.41 10.30 35.23
C ARG A 735 -30.55 8.84 34.78
N VAL A 736 -30.49 8.58 33.46
CA VAL A 736 -30.59 7.23 32.89
C VAL A 736 -29.41 6.37 33.33
N ALA A 737 -28.18 6.87 33.26
CA ALA A 737 -26.98 6.15 33.68
C ALA A 737 -27.02 5.77 35.17
N ALA A 738 -27.40 6.70 36.06
CA ALA A 738 -27.59 6.41 37.49
C ALA A 738 -28.68 5.34 37.71
N ALA A 739 -29.81 5.45 36.99
CA ALA A 739 -30.88 4.47 37.04
C ALA A 739 -30.51 3.11 36.40
N ARG A 740 -29.48 3.03 35.55
CA ARG A 740 -28.89 1.76 35.09
C ARG A 740 -27.94 1.16 36.11
N SER A 741 -27.07 1.98 36.71
CA SER A 741 -26.15 1.55 37.78
C SER A 741 -26.91 0.94 38.97
N ALA A 742 -28.08 1.50 39.31
CA ALA A 742 -28.94 0.98 40.37
C ALA A 742 -29.61 -0.38 40.07
N LEU A 743 -29.99 -0.68 38.81
CA LEU A 743 -30.59 -1.98 38.47
C LEU A 743 -29.57 -3.04 38.05
N ASN A 744 -28.42 -2.62 37.51
CA ASN A 744 -27.33 -3.48 37.07
C ASN A 744 -26.01 -3.08 37.76
N PRO A 745 -25.83 -3.32 39.08
CA PRO A 745 -24.62 -2.92 39.82
C PRO A 745 -23.32 -3.63 39.40
N HIS A 746 -23.41 -4.52 38.41
CA HIS A 746 -22.30 -5.28 37.83
C HIS A 746 -21.83 -4.73 36.47
N TRP A 747 -22.52 -3.72 35.91
CA TRP A 747 -22.08 -3.00 34.71
C TRP A 747 -20.96 -2.01 35.05
N ASP A 748 -19.96 -1.91 34.17
CA ASP A 748 -18.89 -0.92 34.26
C ASP A 748 -19.29 0.45 33.70
N GLY A 749 -18.43 1.45 33.91
CA GLY A 749 -18.68 2.83 33.48
C GLY A 749 -18.80 3.02 31.96
N ASP A 750 -18.13 2.19 31.16
CA ASP A 750 -18.27 2.22 29.69
C ASP A 750 -19.62 1.65 29.27
N THR A 751 -20.03 0.52 29.83
CA THR A 751 -21.34 -0.10 29.59
C THR A 751 -22.48 0.83 30.01
N LEU A 752 -22.37 1.47 31.18
CA LEU A 752 -23.33 2.44 31.69
C LEU A 752 -23.45 3.67 30.78
N TYR A 753 -22.32 4.26 30.36
CA TYR A 753 -22.30 5.38 29.42
C TYR A 753 -22.92 5.00 28.07
N HIS A 754 -22.54 3.86 27.50
CA HIS A 754 -22.99 3.46 26.17
C HIS A 754 -24.47 3.03 26.11
N GLU A 755 -25.01 2.34 27.13
CA GLU A 755 -26.46 2.09 27.20
C GLU A 755 -27.25 3.38 27.46
N ALA A 756 -26.74 4.31 28.29
CA ALA A 756 -27.39 5.60 28.48
C ALA A 756 -27.38 6.46 27.19
N ARG A 757 -26.26 6.52 26.43
CA ARG A 757 -26.22 7.14 25.08
C ARG A 757 -27.22 6.51 24.13
N LYS A 758 -27.31 5.18 24.12
CA LYS A 758 -28.24 4.41 23.27
C LYS A 758 -29.71 4.68 23.60
N ILE A 759 -30.06 4.80 24.88
CA ILE A 759 -31.42 5.16 25.32
C ILE A 759 -31.74 6.61 24.95
N VAL A 760 -30.83 7.57 25.22
CA VAL A 760 -31.02 8.99 24.90
C VAL A 760 -31.16 9.22 23.39
N GLY A 761 -30.29 8.65 22.56
CA GLY A 761 -30.42 8.73 21.10
C GLY A 761 -31.76 8.14 20.60
N ALA A 762 -32.24 7.07 21.23
CA ALA A 762 -33.55 6.49 20.91
C ALA A 762 -34.74 7.36 21.37
N GLN A 763 -34.61 8.10 22.50
CA GLN A 763 -35.58 9.13 22.90
C GLN A 763 -35.62 10.28 21.89
N LEU A 764 -34.47 10.80 21.44
CA LEU A 764 -34.39 11.84 20.40
C LEU A 764 -35.05 11.38 19.09
N GLN A 765 -34.77 10.15 18.64
CA GLN A 765 -35.41 9.58 17.46
C GLN A 765 -36.92 9.46 17.64
N HIS A 766 -37.39 8.90 18.75
CA HIS A 766 -38.82 8.70 18.97
C HIS A 766 -39.59 10.04 19.04
N ILE A 767 -39.11 11.01 19.82
CA ILE A 767 -39.70 12.35 19.92
C ILE A 767 -39.70 13.02 18.55
N THR A 768 -38.61 12.92 17.79
CA THR A 768 -38.53 13.49 16.43
C THR A 768 -39.59 12.90 15.49
N TYR A 769 -39.58 11.58 15.26
CA TYR A 769 -40.48 10.96 14.27
C TYR A 769 -41.95 10.92 14.70
N SER A 770 -42.24 10.92 16.00
CA SER A 770 -43.59 10.62 16.52
C SER A 770 -44.28 11.84 17.12
N HIS A 771 -43.52 12.75 17.74
CA HIS A 771 -44.07 13.97 18.35
C HIS A 771 -43.81 15.22 17.52
N TRP A 772 -42.61 15.40 16.95
CA TRP A 772 -42.24 16.64 16.26
C TRP A 772 -42.62 16.65 14.77
N LEU A 773 -42.13 15.68 14.00
CA LEU A 773 -42.25 15.62 12.54
C LEU A 773 -43.71 15.65 12.04
N PRO A 774 -44.70 15.02 12.71
CA PRO A 774 -46.11 15.14 12.33
C PRO A 774 -46.69 16.56 12.42
N LYS A 775 -46.10 17.47 13.22
CA LYS A 775 -46.51 18.89 13.29
C LYS A 775 -45.82 19.75 12.21
N ILE A 776 -44.70 19.27 11.67
CA ILE A 776 -43.98 19.91 10.55
C ILE A 776 -44.58 19.49 9.20
N LEU A 777 -44.79 18.19 9.00
CA LEU A 777 -45.21 17.61 7.72
C LEU A 777 -46.73 17.35 7.61
N GLY A 778 -47.44 17.36 8.74
CA GLY A 778 -48.87 17.03 8.80
C GLY A 778 -49.21 15.62 8.31
N GLU A 779 -50.50 15.31 8.26
CA GLU A 779 -51.00 14.06 7.68
C GLU A 779 -50.56 13.83 6.20
N PRO A 780 -50.46 14.85 5.32
CA PRO A 780 -49.99 14.65 3.95
C PRO A 780 -48.56 14.12 3.87
N GLY A 781 -47.61 14.76 4.57
CA GLY A 781 -46.21 14.34 4.51
C GLY A 781 -45.91 13.09 5.33
N MET A 782 -46.59 12.88 6.47
CA MET A 782 -46.45 11.61 7.21
C MET A 782 -46.95 10.40 6.40
N ARG A 783 -47.85 10.58 5.42
CA ARG A 783 -48.17 9.53 4.43
C ARG A 783 -47.04 9.27 3.45
N MET A 784 -46.30 10.30 3.02
CA MET A 784 -45.14 10.16 2.11
C MET A 784 -44.01 9.37 2.77
N LEU A 785 -43.74 9.62 4.06
CA LEU A 785 -42.73 8.86 4.84
C LEU A 785 -43.04 7.36 4.98
N ARG A 786 -44.32 6.97 4.87
CA ARG A 786 -44.86 5.62 5.12
C ARG A 786 -44.59 5.12 6.55
N GLY A 787 -45.02 3.89 6.84
CA GLY A 787 -44.57 3.18 8.04
C GLY A 787 -43.15 2.63 7.85
N TYR A 788 -42.37 2.55 8.92
CA TYR A 788 -41.04 1.93 8.91
C TYR A 788 -41.10 0.44 8.49
N GLN A 789 -40.20 0.02 7.58
CA GLN A 789 -40.20 -1.32 6.97
C GLN A 789 -39.03 -2.23 7.39
N GLY A 790 -37.92 -1.66 7.88
CA GLY A 790 -36.66 -2.38 8.12
C GLY A 790 -35.45 -1.52 7.74
N TYR A 791 -34.28 -1.83 8.28
CA TYR A 791 -33.03 -1.17 7.90
C TYR A 791 -32.60 -1.63 6.51
N ASP A 792 -32.33 -0.68 5.62
CA ASP A 792 -31.89 -0.93 4.24
C ASP A 792 -30.44 -0.46 4.05
N PRO A 793 -29.48 -1.39 3.83
CA PRO A 793 -28.07 -1.03 3.64
C PRO A 793 -27.77 -0.39 2.28
N SER A 794 -28.72 -0.34 1.34
CA SER A 794 -28.56 0.41 0.08
C SER A 794 -28.82 1.91 0.25
N VAL A 795 -29.43 2.33 1.35
CA VAL A 795 -29.71 3.73 1.66
C VAL A 795 -28.45 4.42 2.17
N ASN A 796 -27.98 5.44 1.44
CA ASN A 796 -26.94 6.34 1.94
C ASN A 796 -27.55 7.32 2.95
N ALA A 797 -27.08 7.24 4.19
CA ALA A 797 -27.58 8.04 5.30
C ALA A 797 -26.99 9.47 5.37
N GLY A 798 -25.95 9.80 4.59
CA GLY A 798 -25.28 11.11 4.65
C GLY A 798 -26.23 12.30 4.39
N ILE A 799 -26.11 13.39 5.15
CA ILE A 799 -27.01 14.54 4.99
C ILE A 799 -26.88 15.17 3.60
N ILE A 800 -28.01 15.50 2.99
CA ILE A 800 -28.07 16.17 1.68
C ILE A 800 -27.66 17.65 1.83
N ASN A 801 -26.77 18.12 0.97
CA ASN A 801 -26.22 19.48 1.01
C ASN A 801 -27.34 20.55 0.99
N SER A 802 -28.36 20.39 0.14
CA SER A 802 -29.50 21.30 0.06
C SER A 802 -30.43 21.23 1.28
N PHE A 803 -30.45 20.13 2.04
CA PHE A 803 -31.19 20.01 3.30
C PHE A 803 -30.52 20.87 4.39
N ALA A 804 -29.25 20.57 4.68
CA ALA A 804 -28.41 21.27 5.66
C ALA A 804 -28.22 22.77 5.37
N THR A 805 -27.95 23.10 4.11
CA THR A 805 -27.61 24.48 3.72
C THR A 805 -28.82 25.37 3.44
N ALA A 806 -30.01 24.79 3.23
CA ALA A 806 -31.23 25.55 2.93
C ALA A 806 -32.52 24.95 3.55
N ALA A 807 -32.92 23.73 3.19
CA ALA A 807 -34.30 23.26 3.41
C ALA A 807 -34.69 23.21 4.90
N PHE A 808 -33.83 22.66 5.76
CA PHE A 808 -34.12 22.53 7.19
C PHE A 808 -34.11 23.87 7.94
N ARG A 809 -33.58 24.92 7.31
CA ARG A 809 -33.52 26.30 7.83
C ARG A 809 -34.86 27.03 7.76
N PHE A 810 -35.95 26.33 7.48
CA PHE A 810 -37.30 26.86 7.64
C PHE A 810 -37.58 27.29 9.08
N GLY A 811 -36.94 26.66 10.06
CA GLY A 811 -37.00 27.05 11.48
C GLY A 811 -36.66 28.52 11.73
N HIS A 812 -35.78 29.15 10.94
CA HIS A 812 -35.49 30.59 11.08
C HIS A 812 -36.75 31.47 10.94
N THR A 813 -37.76 31.02 10.18
CA THR A 813 -39.02 31.76 10.01
C THR A 813 -39.98 31.63 11.19
N LEU A 814 -39.69 30.73 12.14
CA LEU A 814 -40.50 30.47 13.35
C LEU A 814 -39.97 31.21 14.60
N ILE A 815 -38.86 31.95 14.46
CA ILE A 815 -38.19 32.63 15.57
C ILE A 815 -38.94 33.92 15.97
N ASN A 816 -39.33 34.00 17.25
CA ASN A 816 -39.87 35.22 17.87
C ASN A 816 -38.79 36.31 17.98
N PRO A 817 -39.13 37.60 17.81
CA PRO A 817 -38.21 38.72 18.07
C PRO A 817 -37.88 38.91 19.57
N ILE A 818 -38.65 38.26 20.45
CA ILE A 818 -38.49 38.29 21.91
C ILE A 818 -38.26 36.85 22.37
N LEU A 819 -37.22 36.65 23.16
CA LEU A 819 -37.03 35.47 23.99
C LEU A 819 -37.80 35.67 25.30
N TYR A 820 -38.90 34.93 25.42
CA TYR A 820 -39.76 34.94 26.59
C TYR A 820 -39.12 34.15 27.73
N ARG A 821 -39.32 34.61 28.97
CA ARG A 821 -38.78 34.00 30.19
C ARG A 821 -39.84 34.02 31.27
N LEU A 822 -40.24 32.84 31.74
CA LEU A 822 -41.44 32.67 32.58
C LEU A 822 -41.16 32.06 33.96
N ASN A 823 -41.77 32.62 34.99
CA ASN A 823 -41.77 32.06 36.34
C ASN A 823 -42.65 30.78 36.40
N ASP A 824 -42.68 30.13 37.57
CA ASP A 824 -43.47 28.93 37.87
C ASP A 824 -44.99 29.11 37.67
N THR A 825 -45.51 30.32 37.87
CA THR A 825 -46.91 30.69 37.57
C THR A 825 -47.16 31.08 36.09
N PHE A 826 -46.17 30.90 35.21
CA PHE A 826 -46.18 31.31 33.79
C PHE A 826 -46.32 32.83 33.55
N GLY A 827 -46.07 33.65 34.57
CA GLY A 827 -45.88 35.09 34.44
C GLY A 827 -44.43 35.44 34.05
N GLU A 828 -44.16 36.71 33.77
CA GLU A 828 -42.80 37.21 33.49
C GLU A 828 -41.89 37.13 34.75
N ILE A 829 -40.59 36.87 34.56
CA ILE A 829 -39.59 36.90 35.65
C ILE A 829 -39.14 38.34 35.96
N PRO A 830 -38.60 38.64 37.16
CA PRO A 830 -38.19 40.00 37.55
C PRO A 830 -37.20 40.68 36.59
N GLU A 831 -36.35 39.90 35.92
CA GLU A 831 -35.37 40.34 34.92
C GLU A 831 -35.99 40.61 33.54
N GLY A 832 -37.29 40.39 33.38
CA GLY A 832 -38.08 40.61 32.17
C GLY A 832 -37.75 39.66 31.01
N HIS A 833 -38.44 39.84 29.89
CA HIS A 833 -38.14 39.19 28.61
C HIS A 833 -36.95 39.85 27.88
N LEU A 834 -36.27 39.10 27.00
CA LEU A 834 -35.10 39.59 26.27
C LEU A 834 -35.41 39.82 24.78
N PRO A 835 -35.08 40.99 24.20
CA PRO A 835 -34.95 41.11 22.74
C PRO A 835 -33.93 40.10 22.22
N LEU A 836 -34.26 39.37 21.15
CA LEU A 836 -33.50 38.21 20.69
C LEU A 836 -32.00 38.51 20.50
N HIS A 837 -31.63 39.68 19.98
CA HIS A 837 -30.22 40.06 19.80
C HIS A 837 -29.38 40.10 21.09
N LYS A 838 -30.02 40.14 22.28
CA LYS A 838 -29.37 40.07 23.60
C LYS A 838 -29.28 38.65 24.17
N ALA A 839 -29.93 37.67 23.56
CA ALA A 839 -29.88 36.27 23.98
C ALA A 839 -28.71 35.49 23.35
N PHE A 840 -28.16 35.97 22.22
CA PHE A 840 -27.01 35.33 21.60
C PHE A 840 -25.74 35.46 22.45
N PHE A 841 -24.94 34.39 22.51
CA PHE A 841 -23.61 34.32 23.14
C PHE A 841 -23.49 34.87 24.58
N SER A 842 -24.60 34.90 25.33
CA SER A 842 -24.67 35.49 26.68
C SER A 842 -24.92 34.46 27.81
N PRO A 843 -24.24 33.29 27.83
CA PRO A 843 -24.55 32.17 28.72
C PRO A 843 -24.40 32.48 30.22
N SER A 844 -23.75 33.58 30.62
CA SER A 844 -23.75 34.08 32.01
C SER A 844 -25.17 34.16 32.60
N ARG A 845 -26.16 34.53 31.78
CA ARG A 845 -27.57 34.72 32.16
C ARG A 845 -28.23 33.44 32.70
N ILE A 846 -27.76 32.25 32.36
CA ILE A 846 -28.28 31.00 32.94
C ILE A 846 -27.83 30.83 34.40
N ILE A 847 -26.67 31.38 34.76
CA ILE A 847 -26.15 31.37 36.13
C ILE A 847 -26.72 32.55 36.93
N GLU A 848 -26.83 33.72 36.28
CA GLU A 848 -27.17 34.99 36.93
C GLU A 848 -28.68 35.30 36.98
N GLU A 849 -29.49 34.77 36.04
CA GLU A 849 -30.89 35.18 35.82
C GLU A 849 -31.86 33.97 35.83
N GLY A 850 -31.70 33.07 36.82
CA GLY A 850 -32.74 32.10 37.22
C GLY A 850 -32.64 30.67 36.66
N GLY A 851 -31.47 30.24 36.16
CA GLY A 851 -31.28 28.86 35.69
C GLY A 851 -31.80 28.59 34.28
N ILE A 852 -32.06 27.32 33.97
CA ILE A 852 -32.64 26.92 32.68
C ILE A 852 -34.18 26.94 32.68
N ASP A 853 -34.80 26.87 33.85
CA ASP A 853 -36.24 26.72 34.03
C ASP A 853 -37.08 27.85 33.39
N PRO A 854 -36.76 29.14 33.56
CA PRO A 854 -37.53 30.23 32.94
C PRO A 854 -37.44 30.24 31.42
N LEU A 855 -36.32 29.78 30.88
CA LEU A 855 -36.07 29.62 29.45
C LEU A 855 -36.92 28.46 28.90
N LEU A 856 -36.94 27.32 29.59
CA LEU A 856 -37.74 26.15 29.22
C LEU A 856 -39.24 26.47 29.27
N ARG A 857 -39.76 27.09 30.34
CA ARG A 857 -41.17 27.54 30.40
C ARG A 857 -41.49 28.55 29.30
N GLY A 858 -40.55 29.43 28.94
CA GLY A 858 -40.67 30.33 27.78
C GLY A 858 -40.84 29.59 26.44
N LEU A 859 -40.20 28.42 26.28
CA LEU A 859 -40.32 27.59 25.07
C LEU A 859 -41.69 26.91 24.93
N PHE A 860 -42.13 26.18 25.97
CA PHE A 860 -43.40 25.42 25.88
C PHE A 860 -44.63 26.26 26.26
N GLY A 861 -44.50 27.30 27.08
CA GLY A 861 -45.60 28.17 27.48
C GLY A 861 -46.02 29.21 26.43
N VAL A 862 -45.13 29.60 25.51
CA VAL A 862 -45.39 30.67 24.52
C VAL A 862 -45.47 30.12 23.10
N ALA A 863 -46.29 30.74 22.25
CA ALA A 863 -46.40 30.38 20.84
C ALA A 863 -45.09 30.64 20.06
N ALA A 864 -44.85 29.80 19.05
CA ALA A 864 -43.87 30.11 18.00
C ALA A 864 -44.33 31.32 17.16
N LYS A 865 -43.44 31.88 16.34
CA LYS A 865 -43.84 32.75 15.24
C LYS A 865 -44.37 31.87 14.09
N LEU A 866 -45.45 32.29 13.44
CA LEU A 866 -45.97 31.62 12.25
C LEU A 866 -45.11 31.95 11.01
N ARG A 867 -44.90 30.95 10.14
CA ARG A 867 -44.35 31.18 8.79
C ARG A 867 -45.45 31.74 7.88
N VAL A 868 -45.49 33.06 7.75
CA VAL A 868 -46.32 33.77 6.76
C VAL A 868 -45.39 34.27 5.64
N PRO A 869 -45.66 33.99 4.34
CA PRO A 869 -44.78 34.37 3.23
C PRO A 869 -44.35 35.85 3.17
N SER A 870 -45.22 36.76 3.62
CA SER A 870 -44.94 38.21 3.69
C SER A 870 -44.28 38.68 4.99
N GLN A 871 -44.00 37.78 5.93
CA GLN A 871 -43.41 38.07 7.25
C GLN A 871 -42.33 37.03 7.62
N LEU A 872 -41.31 36.80 6.78
CA LEU A 872 -40.39 35.67 7.01
C LEU A 872 -39.51 35.82 8.26
N LEU A 873 -38.65 36.84 8.31
CA LEU A 873 -37.62 37.03 9.34
C LEU A 873 -37.79 38.38 10.04
N SER A 874 -37.74 38.39 11.38
CA SER A 874 -37.83 39.62 12.15
C SER A 874 -36.59 40.52 11.99
N LEU A 875 -36.74 41.83 12.19
CA LEU A 875 -35.60 42.78 12.19
C LEU A 875 -34.52 42.45 13.24
N GLU A 876 -34.87 41.69 14.29
CA GLU A 876 -33.90 41.14 15.23
C GLU A 876 -32.90 40.19 14.56
N LEU A 877 -33.35 39.43 13.55
CA LEU A 877 -32.52 38.53 12.75
C LEU A 877 -31.88 39.19 11.53
N THR A 878 -32.55 40.13 10.85
CA THR A 878 -32.00 40.74 9.63
C THR A 878 -31.10 41.95 9.89
N GLU A 879 -31.36 42.71 10.96
CA GLU A 879 -30.67 43.98 11.26
C GLU A 879 -29.77 43.91 12.49
N LYS A 880 -30.21 43.22 13.55
CA LYS A 880 -29.55 43.24 14.87
C LYS A 880 -28.74 41.99 15.21
N LEU A 881 -28.96 40.89 14.49
CA LEU A 881 -28.11 39.69 14.55
C LEU A 881 -26.67 40.11 14.25
N LEU A 882 -25.80 39.98 15.24
CA LEU A 882 -24.40 40.38 15.17
C LEU A 882 -24.23 41.90 14.86
N SER A 883 -24.91 42.76 15.63
CA SER A 883 -25.12 44.21 15.38
C SER A 883 -23.90 45.12 15.17
N THR A 884 -22.67 44.65 15.40
CA THR A 884 -21.50 45.17 14.66
C THR A 884 -21.21 44.18 13.55
N ALA A 885 -21.69 44.52 12.34
CA ALA A 885 -21.87 43.66 11.17
C ALA A 885 -20.89 42.49 11.04
N HIS A 886 -21.41 41.35 10.58
CA HIS A 886 -20.87 40.50 9.48
C HIS A 886 -21.49 39.07 9.54
N SER A 887 -21.39 38.32 8.43
CA SER A 887 -21.98 36.99 8.15
C SER A 887 -23.51 36.95 7.98
N GLY A 888 -24.01 35.95 7.23
CA GLY A 888 -25.44 35.77 6.94
C GLY A 888 -25.75 35.09 5.59
N ALA A 889 -24.88 35.29 4.59
CA ALA A 889 -24.95 34.55 3.34
C ALA A 889 -24.49 33.08 3.51
N ARG A 890 -24.73 32.27 2.49
CA ARG A 890 -24.15 30.94 2.25
C ARG A 890 -23.82 30.81 0.74
N PRO A 891 -23.03 29.82 0.31
CA PRO A 891 -22.91 29.49 -1.12
C PRO A 891 -24.30 29.27 -1.72
N ARG A 892 -24.55 29.79 -2.93
CA ARG A 892 -25.84 29.57 -3.60
C ARG A 892 -25.97 28.10 -3.99
N ALA A 893 -27.08 27.48 -3.61
CA ALA A 893 -27.47 26.16 -4.08
C ALA A 893 -27.88 26.20 -5.57
N PRO A 894 -28.18 25.06 -6.22
CA PRO A 894 -28.89 25.04 -7.49
C PRO A 894 -30.18 25.88 -7.44
N PRO A 895 -30.62 26.45 -8.58
CA PRO A 895 -31.88 27.18 -8.69
C PRO A 895 -33.07 26.47 -8.06
N TYR A 896 -34.02 27.25 -7.55
CA TYR A 896 -35.32 26.73 -7.09
C TYR A 896 -36.08 25.98 -8.20
N ALA A 897 -35.95 26.39 -9.47
CA ALA A 897 -36.58 25.73 -10.61
C ALA A 897 -36.14 24.26 -10.76
N ASP A 898 -34.85 23.97 -10.59
CA ASP A 898 -34.28 22.62 -10.71
C ASP A 898 -34.85 21.68 -9.64
N PHE A 899 -34.99 22.18 -8.40
CA PHE A 899 -35.62 21.42 -7.31
C PHE A 899 -37.12 21.19 -7.52
N ARG A 900 -37.84 22.10 -8.18
CA ARG A 900 -39.25 21.86 -8.58
C ARG A 900 -39.36 20.70 -9.57
N VAL A 901 -38.49 20.69 -10.60
CA VAL A 901 -38.45 19.60 -11.59
C VAL A 901 -38.10 18.27 -10.92
N PHE A 902 -37.11 18.24 -10.02
CA PHE A 902 -36.79 17.08 -9.20
C PHE A 902 -38.00 16.59 -8.39
N CYS A 903 -38.76 17.51 -7.78
CA CYS A 903 -39.98 17.20 -7.01
C CYS A 903 -41.24 16.95 -7.86
N ASN A 904 -41.11 16.79 -9.18
CA ASN A 904 -42.23 16.61 -10.12
C ASN A 904 -43.32 17.70 -10.03
N LEU A 905 -42.91 18.93 -9.68
CA LEU A 905 -43.74 20.13 -9.71
C LEU A 905 -43.58 20.85 -11.05
N THR A 906 -44.53 21.71 -11.41
CA THR A 906 -44.55 22.44 -12.69
C THR A 906 -43.22 23.16 -12.92
N SER A 907 -42.60 22.90 -14.07
CA SER A 907 -41.47 23.66 -14.61
C SER A 907 -41.83 25.14 -14.76
N VAL A 908 -40.86 26.02 -14.58
CA VAL A 908 -41.10 27.45 -14.41
C VAL A 908 -40.39 28.24 -15.50
N GLU A 909 -41.13 28.62 -16.54
CA GLU A 909 -40.60 29.47 -17.61
C GLU A 909 -40.80 30.96 -17.27
N ASN A 910 -41.91 31.28 -16.60
CA ASN A 910 -42.27 32.63 -16.20
C ASN A 910 -42.77 32.67 -14.74
N PHE A 911 -42.80 33.86 -14.14
CA PHE A 911 -43.15 34.01 -12.72
C PHE A 911 -44.61 33.68 -12.39
N GLU A 912 -45.54 33.69 -13.34
CA GLU A 912 -46.95 33.32 -13.08
C GLU A 912 -47.17 31.79 -13.10
N ASP A 913 -46.21 30.98 -13.51
CA ASP A 913 -46.26 29.52 -13.35
C ASP A 913 -46.20 29.13 -11.86
N LEU A 914 -45.64 30.01 -11.02
CA LEU A 914 -45.55 29.86 -9.57
C LEU A 914 -46.87 30.16 -8.84
N ARG A 915 -47.95 30.56 -9.53
CA ARG A 915 -49.21 31.01 -8.93
C ARG A 915 -49.93 29.98 -8.04
N ASN A 916 -49.60 28.70 -8.19
CA ASN A 916 -50.19 27.61 -7.42
C ASN A 916 -49.52 27.47 -6.04
N GLU A 917 -48.19 27.55 -6.00
CA GLU A 917 -47.39 27.39 -4.77
C GLU A 917 -47.07 28.73 -4.09
N ILE A 918 -47.17 29.86 -4.81
CA ILE A 918 -47.00 31.23 -4.29
C ILE A 918 -48.19 32.07 -4.77
N LYS A 919 -49.31 32.04 -4.05
CA LYS A 919 -50.59 32.65 -4.47
C LYS A 919 -50.57 34.18 -4.43
N ASP A 920 -49.78 34.76 -3.53
CA ASP A 920 -49.62 36.22 -3.39
C ASP A 920 -48.94 36.83 -4.64
N PRO A 921 -49.64 37.65 -5.45
CA PRO A 921 -49.07 38.27 -6.64
C PRO A 921 -47.98 39.30 -6.32
N GLU A 922 -48.02 39.95 -5.15
CA GLU A 922 -46.99 40.92 -4.75
C GLU A 922 -45.66 40.22 -4.44
N ILE A 923 -45.70 39.01 -3.89
CA ILE A 923 -44.51 38.17 -3.72
C ILE A 923 -43.94 37.75 -5.08
N ARG A 924 -44.79 37.29 -6.02
CA ARG A 924 -44.34 36.96 -7.39
C ARG A 924 -43.75 38.19 -8.10
N ARG A 925 -44.35 39.37 -7.92
CA ARG A 925 -43.84 40.66 -8.42
C ARG A 925 -42.49 41.05 -7.79
N LYS A 926 -42.30 40.84 -6.49
CA LYS A 926 -41.01 41.03 -5.80
C LYS A 926 -39.93 40.08 -6.33
N LEU A 927 -40.24 38.78 -6.50
CA LEU A 927 -39.32 37.81 -7.08
C LEU A 927 -38.90 38.21 -8.50
N LYS A 928 -39.86 38.66 -9.34
CA LYS A 928 -39.60 39.18 -10.68
C LYS A 928 -38.70 40.41 -10.68
N LYS A 929 -38.94 41.38 -9.78
CA LYS A 929 -38.09 42.57 -9.57
C LYS A 929 -36.65 42.19 -9.15
N LEU A 930 -36.49 41.18 -8.31
CA LEU A 930 -35.19 40.80 -7.73
C LEU A 930 -34.32 39.94 -8.66
N TYR A 931 -34.92 38.95 -9.34
CA TYR A 931 -34.17 37.91 -10.06
C TYR A 931 -34.22 38.01 -11.59
N GLY A 932 -35.20 38.72 -12.15
CA GLY A 932 -35.41 38.91 -13.60
C GLY A 932 -35.91 37.66 -14.35
N ASN A 933 -35.37 36.47 -14.01
CA ASN A 933 -35.72 35.17 -14.58
C ASN A 933 -36.01 34.16 -13.44
N PRO A 934 -36.98 33.24 -13.57
CA PRO A 934 -37.30 32.28 -12.49
C PRO A 934 -36.18 31.28 -12.16
N GLY A 935 -35.37 30.87 -13.15
CA GLY A 935 -34.17 30.04 -12.96
C GLY A 935 -33.01 30.74 -12.25
N ASN A 936 -33.13 32.05 -11.97
CA ASN A 936 -32.19 32.78 -11.12
C ASN A 936 -32.57 32.75 -9.63
N ILE A 937 -33.80 32.34 -9.25
CA ILE A 937 -34.26 32.42 -7.86
C ILE A 937 -33.43 31.48 -6.96
N ASP A 938 -32.87 32.02 -5.88
CA ASP A 938 -32.15 31.23 -4.87
C ASP A 938 -33.11 30.27 -4.14
N PHE A 939 -32.61 29.08 -3.83
CA PHE A 939 -33.43 28.00 -3.28
C PHE A 939 -34.09 28.33 -1.92
N TRP A 940 -33.33 28.82 -0.92
CA TRP A 940 -33.90 29.13 0.41
C TRP A 940 -35.05 30.15 0.38
N PRO A 941 -34.90 31.38 -0.19
CA PRO A 941 -35.99 32.35 -0.14
C PRO A 941 -37.24 31.88 -0.88
N ALA A 942 -37.11 31.07 -1.94
CA ALA A 942 -38.25 30.47 -2.63
C ALA A 942 -39.04 29.50 -1.72
N LEU A 943 -38.36 28.52 -1.11
CA LEU A 943 -38.99 27.54 -0.19
C LEU A 943 -39.75 28.19 0.98
N MET A 944 -39.33 29.41 1.37
CA MET A 944 -39.94 30.14 2.49
C MET A 944 -41.19 30.93 2.09
N VAL A 945 -41.25 31.43 0.85
CA VAL A 945 -42.42 32.16 0.34
C VAL A 945 -43.48 31.26 -0.32
N GLU A 946 -43.21 29.97 -0.46
CA GLU A 946 -44.27 28.99 -0.75
C GLU A 946 -45.39 29.06 0.30
N ASP A 947 -46.64 28.99 -0.14
CA ASP A 947 -47.79 28.80 0.73
C ASP A 947 -47.69 27.45 1.47
N LEU A 948 -48.10 27.45 2.73
CA LEU A 948 -48.13 26.24 3.55
C LEU A 948 -49.17 25.25 3.00
N ILE A 949 -48.80 23.96 2.93
CA ILE A 949 -49.78 22.89 2.74
C ILE A 949 -50.69 22.86 3.98
N PRO A 950 -52.03 22.78 3.83
CA PRO A 950 -52.95 22.76 4.97
C PRO A 950 -52.60 21.68 6.00
N GLY A 951 -52.54 22.08 7.28
CA GLY A 951 -52.18 21.18 8.38
C GLY A 951 -50.67 20.94 8.58
N THR A 952 -49.81 21.66 7.86
CA THR A 952 -48.34 21.49 7.90
C THR A 952 -47.63 22.78 8.35
N ARG A 953 -46.29 22.78 8.36
CA ARG A 953 -45.43 23.97 8.47
C ARG A 953 -44.40 24.06 7.33
N VAL A 954 -44.67 23.40 6.20
CA VAL A 954 -43.82 23.39 5.00
C VAL A 954 -44.60 23.70 3.71
N GLY A 955 -43.90 24.12 2.66
CA GLY A 955 -44.45 24.28 1.30
C GLY A 955 -44.23 23.03 0.43
N PRO A 956 -44.81 22.96 -0.79
CA PRO A 956 -44.74 21.79 -1.65
C PRO A 956 -43.33 21.31 -2.00
N THR A 957 -42.42 22.20 -2.40
CA THR A 957 -41.05 21.80 -2.74
C THR A 957 -40.26 21.37 -1.50
N LEU A 958 -40.57 21.95 -0.33
CA LEU A 958 -39.96 21.54 0.94
C LEU A 958 -40.48 20.18 1.42
N MET A 959 -41.76 19.85 1.20
CA MET A 959 -42.37 18.58 1.59
C MET A 959 -41.72 17.37 0.91
N CYS A 960 -41.41 17.50 -0.37
CA CYS A 960 -40.74 16.52 -1.23
C CYS A 960 -39.40 15.97 -0.66
N LEU A 961 -38.72 16.74 0.20
CA LEU A 961 -37.31 16.50 0.56
C LEU A 961 -37.12 15.70 1.87
N PHE A 962 -38.17 15.05 2.39
CA PHE A 962 -38.17 14.44 3.75
C PHE A 962 -38.22 12.90 3.81
N GLU A 963 -38.36 12.16 2.71
CA GLU A 963 -38.54 10.70 2.73
C GLU A 963 -37.28 9.90 3.16
N ASN A 964 -37.33 9.16 4.29
CA ASN A 964 -37.05 7.70 4.44
C ASN A 964 -37.12 7.26 5.94
N PRO A 965 -37.33 5.96 6.32
CA PRO A 965 -37.56 5.59 7.73
C PRO A 965 -36.60 4.57 8.40
N GLY A 966 -36.19 4.86 9.65
CA GLY A 966 -36.19 3.95 10.83
C GLY A 966 -35.11 2.86 11.03
N VAL A 967 -35.07 2.27 12.26
CA VAL A 967 -34.08 1.24 12.70
C VAL A 967 -34.61 0.16 13.69
N PHE A 968 -35.64 0.41 14.52
CA PHE A 968 -35.85 -0.34 15.80
C PHE A 968 -36.73 -1.61 15.80
N THR A 969 -36.61 -2.41 16.89
CA THR A 969 -37.35 -3.67 17.14
C THR A 969 -38.70 -3.47 17.88
N PRO A 970 -39.71 -4.34 17.72
CA PRO A 970 -41.08 -4.11 18.23
C PRO A 970 -41.22 -3.97 19.76
N ALA A 971 -40.44 -4.72 20.55
CA ALA A 971 -40.54 -4.70 22.01
C ALA A 971 -39.95 -3.40 22.58
N GLN A 972 -38.74 -3.04 22.15
CA GLN A 972 -38.08 -1.79 22.55
C GLN A 972 -38.85 -0.57 22.05
N LEU A 973 -39.41 -0.62 20.83
CA LEU A 973 -40.33 0.40 20.32
C LEU A 973 -41.52 0.64 21.25
N THR A 974 -42.04 -0.37 21.95
CA THR A 974 -43.24 -0.22 22.78
C THR A 974 -42.98 0.58 24.07
N GLN A 975 -41.76 0.53 24.62
CA GLN A 975 -41.36 1.41 25.74
C GLN A 975 -40.86 2.78 25.25
N LEU A 976 -40.10 2.82 24.14
CA LEU A 976 -39.66 4.07 23.54
C LEU A 976 -40.84 4.95 23.09
N ARG A 977 -41.97 4.35 22.71
CA ARG A 977 -43.26 5.03 22.42
C ARG A 977 -43.89 5.77 23.60
N GLN A 978 -43.32 5.69 24.80
CA GLN A 978 -43.76 6.45 25.98
C GLN A 978 -42.85 7.66 26.26
N ALA A 979 -41.74 7.82 25.54
CA ALA A 979 -40.79 8.92 25.74
C ALA A 979 -41.32 10.24 25.15
N SER A 980 -41.78 11.16 26.00
CA SER A 980 -42.18 12.51 25.58
C SER A 980 -41.17 13.56 26.03
N LEU A 981 -41.07 14.67 25.28
CA LEU A 981 -40.27 15.82 25.73
C LEU A 981 -40.82 16.44 27.02
N GLY A 982 -42.14 16.35 27.26
CA GLY A 982 -42.77 16.71 28.53
C GLY A 982 -42.21 15.91 29.71
N ARG A 983 -42.00 14.59 29.54
CA ARG A 983 -41.39 13.73 30.57
C ARG A 983 -39.96 14.17 30.89
N VAL A 984 -39.15 14.40 29.84
CA VAL A 984 -37.76 14.84 29.98
C VAL A 984 -37.67 16.21 30.66
N LEU A 985 -38.60 17.13 30.39
CA LEU A 985 -38.73 18.42 31.08
C LEU A 985 -39.05 18.24 32.57
N CYS A 986 -40.05 17.42 32.91
CA CYS A 986 -40.39 17.11 34.31
C CYS A 986 -39.22 16.47 35.08
N ASP A 987 -38.54 15.49 34.49
CA ASP A 987 -37.45 14.77 35.15
C ASP A 987 -36.19 15.65 35.36
N ASN A 988 -35.91 16.56 34.42
CA ASN A 988 -34.62 17.25 34.33
C ASN A 988 -34.67 18.77 34.52
N GLY A 989 -35.84 19.41 34.55
CA GLY A 989 -36.01 20.79 35.00
C GLY A 989 -35.70 20.95 36.49
N ASP A 990 -35.41 22.17 36.95
CA ASP A 990 -35.12 22.46 38.35
C ASP A 990 -36.42 22.47 39.20
N ASN A 991 -37.50 23.07 38.70
CA ASN A 991 -38.83 23.10 39.33
C ASN A 991 -39.98 23.10 38.28
N ILE A 992 -39.94 22.18 37.32
CA ILE A 992 -41.03 21.98 36.35
C ILE A 992 -41.97 20.91 36.91
N GLN A 993 -43.13 21.34 37.42
CA GLN A 993 -44.15 20.48 38.04
C GLN A 993 -45.38 20.22 37.16
N GLN A 994 -45.56 21.01 36.10
CA GLN A 994 -46.68 20.90 35.16
C GLN A 994 -46.21 21.19 33.73
N VAL A 995 -46.77 20.44 32.76
CA VAL A 995 -46.51 20.57 31.32
C VAL A 995 -47.76 20.21 30.51
N GLN A 996 -47.82 20.56 29.22
CA GLN A 996 -48.84 20.03 28.32
C GLN A 996 -48.61 18.53 28.03
N ALA A 997 -49.71 17.82 27.71
CA ALA A 997 -49.66 16.44 27.21
C ALA A 997 -48.78 16.27 25.96
N ASP A 998 -48.72 17.29 25.10
CA ASP A 998 -47.70 17.44 24.05
C ASP A 998 -47.16 18.87 24.08
N VAL A 999 -45.92 19.04 24.54
CA VAL A 999 -45.28 20.36 24.73
C VAL A 999 -44.97 21.11 23.43
N PHE A 1000 -45.17 20.50 22.26
CA PHE A 1000 -45.18 21.21 20.97
C PHE A 1000 -46.53 21.89 20.67
N VAL A 1001 -47.60 21.52 21.38
CA VAL A 1001 -48.96 22.02 21.18
C VAL A 1001 -49.32 23.08 22.22
N LYS A 1002 -49.89 24.18 21.75
CA LYS A 1002 -50.30 25.33 22.54
C LYS A 1002 -51.57 24.99 23.34
N ALA A 1003 -51.52 25.23 24.63
CA ALA A 1003 -52.60 24.92 25.58
C ALA A 1003 -52.72 26.06 26.61
N LYS A 1004 -53.88 26.22 27.26
CA LYS A 1004 -54.13 27.29 28.24
C LYS A 1004 -53.62 26.89 29.61
N TYR A 1005 -52.77 27.72 30.20
CA TYR A 1005 -52.35 27.57 31.58
C TYR A 1005 -53.38 28.22 32.53
N PRO A 1006 -53.78 27.57 33.65
CA PRO A 1006 -53.44 26.20 34.06
C PRO A 1006 -54.39 25.11 33.53
N GLN A 1007 -55.50 25.45 32.86
CA GLN A 1007 -56.61 24.51 32.64
C GLN A 1007 -56.28 23.28 31.79
N ASP A 1008 -55.38 23.43 30.83
CA ASP A 1008 -55.02 22.39 29.85
C ASP A 1008 -53.64 21.75 30.16
N TYR A 1009 -53.08 21.99 31.35
CA TYR A 1009 -51.77 21.49 31.79
C TYR A 1009 -51.96 20.30 32.75
N LEU A 1010 -51.12 19.27 32.59
CA LEU A 1010 -51.10 18.08 33.42
C LEU A 1010 -50.02 18.20 34.50
N SER A 1011 -50.23 17.53 35.64
CA SER A 1011 -49.16 17.27 36.60
C SER A 1011 -48.05 16.45 35.96
N CYS A 1012 -46.81 16.73 36.35
CA CYS A 1012 -45.68 15.87 35.99
C CYS A 1012 -45.84 14.42 36.48
N ASP A 1013 -46.69 14.11 37.47
CA ASP A 1013 -46.99 12.73 37.86
C ASP A 1013 -47.90 11.99 36.86
N GLU A 1014 -48.66 12.72 36.03
CA GLU A 1014 -49.56 12.16 35.02
C GLU A 1014 -48.84 11.86 33.68
N ILE A 1015 -47.63 12.39 33.48
CA ILE A 1015 -46.84 12.19 32.26
C ILE A 1015 -46.06 10.86 32.34
N PRO A 1016 -46.31 9.86 31.46
CA PRO A 1016 -45.68 8.54 31.54
C PRO A 1016 -44.15 8.57 31.55
N GLN A 1017 -43.55 7.74 32.41
CA GLN A 1017 -42.10 7.51 32.47
C GLN A 1017 -41.71 6.28 31.64
N VAL A 1018 -40.55 6.36 30.98
CA VAL A 1018 -39.96 5.20 30.28
C VAL A 1018 -39.51 4.16 31.32
N ASP A 1019 -40.09 2.95 31.28
CA ASP A 1019 -39.76 1.91 32.25
C ASP A 1019 -38.40 1.25 31.97
N LEU A 1020 -37.36 1.78 32.62
CA LEU A 1020 -35.99 1.29 32.49
C LEU A 1020 -35.79 -0.12 33.07
N ARG A 1021 -36.78 -0.74 33.77
CA ARG A 1021 -36.67 -2.14 34.22
C ARG A 1021 -36.54 -3.14 33.06
N MET A 1022 -36.98 -2.77 31.86
CA MET A 1022 -36.83 -3.58 30.65
C MET A 1022 -35.37 -3.68 30.14
N TRP A 1023 -34.44 -2.95 30.78
CA TRP A 1023 -32.98 -3.05 30.59
C TRP A 1023 -32.28 -3.64 31.83
N GLN A 1024 -32.94 -4.48 32.61
CA GLN A 1024 -32.34 -5.19 33.76
C GLN A 1024 -31.81 -6.56 33.32
N ASP A 1025 -30.52 -6.82 33.55
CA ASP A 1025 -29.90 -8.11 33.19
C ASP A 1025 -30.17 -9.17 34.27
N CYS A 1026 -30.58 -10.37 33.85
CA CYS A 1026 -30.85 -11.50 34.74
C CYS A 1026 -29.56 -12.20 35.21
N CYS A 1027 -28.87 -11.61 36.17
CA CYS A 1027 -27.80 -12.28 36.91
C CYS A 1027 -28.38 -13.18 38.03
N GLU A 1028 -27.98 -14.46 38.08
CA GLU A 1028 -28.49 -15.44 39.05
C GLU A 1028 -28.13 -15.06 40.51
N ASP A 1029 -26.92 -14.54 40.74
CA ASP A 1029 -26.45 -14.09 42.06
C ASP A 1029 -27.24 -12.88 42.61
N CYS A 1030 -27.91 -12.09 41.76
CA CYS A 1030 -28.65 -10.89 42.20
C CYS A 1030 -29.88 -11.20 43.07
N ARG A 1031 -30.25 -12.48 43.25
CA ARG A 1031 -31.28 -12.90 44.22
C ARG A 1031 -30.74 -13.17 45.62
N SER A 1032 -29.42 -13.21 45.83
CA SER A 1032 -28.84 -13.71 47.08
C SER A 1032 -27.49 -13.08 47.45
N ARG A 1033 -27.51 -11.82 47.92
CA ARG A 1033 -26.59 -11.32 48.98
C ARG A 1033 -26.99 -9.94 49.52
N GLY A 1034 -27.66 -9.96 50.67
CA GLY A 1034 -27.19 -9.12 51.76
C GLY A 1034 -25.99 -9.79 52.45
N GLN A 1035 -25.27 -9.04 53.29
CA GLN A 1035 -24.08 -9.44 54.04
C GLN A 1035 -22.76 -9.55 53.24
N PHE A 1036 -21.65 -9.60 53.98
CA PHE A 1036 -20.34 -9.04 53.60
C PHE A 1036 -19.27 -10.08 53.21
N ARG A 1037 -18.28 -9.57 52.45
CA ARG A 1037 -16.85 -9.96 52.40
C ARG A 1037 -16.39 -11.20 51.62
N THR A 1038 -15.15 -11.05 51.15
CA THR A 1038 -14.18 -12.08 50.72
C THR A 1038 -14.63 -13.11 49.68
N PHE A 1039 -14.51 -12.73 48.40
CA PHE A 1039 -14.04 -13.66 47.36
C PHE A 1039 -13.10 -12.93 46.37
N THR A 1040 -11.81 -12.95 46.70
CA THR A 1040 -10.73 -12.40 45.86
C THR A 1040 -10.08 -13.50 45.00
N GLN A 1041 -9.34 -13.07 43.96
CA GLN A 1041 -8.36 -13.83 43.16
C GLN A 1041 -8.81 -14.90 42.14
N GLU A 1042 -9.92 -15.63 42.28
CA GLU A 1042 -10.19 -16.72 41.31
C GLU A 1042 -10.71 -16.28 39.93
N SER A 1043 -11.49 -15.19 39.85
CA SER A 1043 -12.03 -14.69 38.58
C SER A 1043 -10.96 -14.23 37.58
N ARG A 1044 -9.74 -13.88 38.05
CA ARG A 1044 -8.62 -13.50 37.18
C ARG A 1044 -7.97 -14.69 36.45
N LYS A 1045 -8.05 -15.92 36.98
CA LYS A 1045 -7.33 -17.07 36.38
C LYS A 1045 -8.07 -17.78 35.24
N LYS A 1046 -9.39 -17.63 35.11
CA LYS A 1046 -10.18 -18.27 34.03
C LYS A 1046 -10.33 -17.44 32.75
N ARG A 1047 -9.80 -16.21 32.69
CA ARG A 1047 -9.68 -15.43 31.43
C ARG A 1047 -8.25 -15.39 30.85
N SER A 1048 -7.24 -15.89 31.55
CA SER A 1048 -5.83 -15.90 31.10
C SER A 1048 -5.37 -17.25 30.51
N ALA A 1049 -6.30 -18.07 30.01
CA ALA A 1049 -6.03 -19.47 29.61
C ALA A 1049 -6.38 -19.78 28.14
N GLN A 1050 -6.54 -18.75 27.30
CA GLN A 1050 -6.78 -18.92 25.85
C GLN A 1050 -6.07 -17.87 24.96
N TYR A 1051 -5.07 -17.17 25.52
CA TYR A 1051 -4.10 -16.39 24.77
C TYR A 1051 -2.69 -16.84 25.16
N SER A 1052 -1.89 -17.23 24.18
CA SER A 1052 -0.47 -17.56 24.35
C SER A 1052 0.24 -17.47 23.00
N TYR A 1053 0.81 -16.30 22.74
CA TYR A 1053 1.96 -16.08 21.86
C TYR A 1053 2.99 -15.25 22.64
N PRO A 1054 4.29 -15.28 22.29
CA PRO A 1054 5.35 -15.19 23.29
C PRO A 1054 5.50 -13.86 24.04
N ASP A 1055 5.81 -14.01 25.32
CA ASP A 1055 6.14 -12.96 26.27
C ASP A 1055 7.61 -12.54 26.09
N GLU A 1056 7.87 -11.34 25.52
CA GLU A 1056 9.16 -10.63 25.70
C GLU A 1056 9.10 -9.14 25.26
N LYS A 1057 8.23 -8.32 25.88
CA LYS A 1057 8.39 -6.83 25.86
C LYS A 1057 7.67 -5.98 26.90
N ASP A 1058 6.65 -6.49 27.62
CA ASP A 1058 5.85 -5.67 28.55
C ASP A 1058 6.48 -5.44 29.94
N LYS A 1059 7.78 -5.06 29.97
CA LYS A 1059 8.45 -4.54 31.17
C LYS A 1059 8.94 -3.10 31.07
N GLU A 1060 9.02 -2.52 29.86
CA GLU A 1060 9.37 -1.11 29.69
C GLU A 1060 8.17 -0.16 29.87
N LEU A 1061 6.94 -0.66 29.71
CA LEU A 1061 5.74 0.20 29.69
C LEU A 1061 5.13 0.48 31.07
N SER A 1062 5.21 -0.45 32.04
CA SER A 1062 4.63 -0.23 33.38
C SER A 1062 5.44 0.77 34.22
N ASP A 1063 6.77 0.74 34.10
CA ASP A 1063 7.68 1.67 34.79
C ASP A 1063 7.59 3.11 34.24
N LEU A 1064 7.06 3.26 33.02
CA LEU A 1064 6.82 4.54 32.35
C LEU A 1064 5.59 5.28 32.93
N ILE A 1065 4.55 4.52 33.31
CA ILE A 1065 3.26 5.08 33.78
C ILE A 1065 3.34 5.50 35.26
N SER A 1066 4.06 4.74 36.10
CA SER A 1066 4.15 5.02 37.55
C SER A 1066 5.02 6.23 37.94
N ARG A 1067 5.51 7.02 36.97
CA ARG A 1067 6.43 8.16 37.23
C ARG A 1067 5.94 9.53 36.74
N GLN A 1068 4.70 9.65 36.25
CA GLN A 1068 4.12 10.94 35.80
C GLN A 1068 2.97 11.49 36.64
N GLN A 1069 2.58 10.80 37.72
CA GLN A 1069 1.65 11.32 38.72
C GLN A 1069 2.25 11.14 40.11
N ASP A 1070 3.08 12.09 40.53
CA ASP A 1070 2.71 12.90 41.70
C ASP A 1070 3.56 14.17 41.89
N HIS A 1071 2.91 15.15 42.53
CA HIS A 1071 3.43 16.37 43.13
C HIS A 1071 4.52 17.19 42.41
N LEU A 1072 4.03 18.26 41.77
CA LEU A 1072 4.54 19.61 41.99
C LEU A 1072 4.78 19.88 43.49
N TYR A 1073 6.04 19.82 43.93
CA TYR A 1073 6.56 20.65 45.03
C TYR A 1073 8.01 21.02 44.75
N ILE A 1074 8.42 22.20 45.21
CA ILE A 1074 9.78 22.73 45.02
C ILE A 1074 10.59 22.39 46.25
N ASP A 1075 11.75 21.77 46.07
CA ASP A 1075 12.88 21.87 47.01
C ASP A 1075 14.21 21.82 46.24
N GLU A 1076 15.29 22.33 46.85
CA GLU A 1076 16.54 22.65 46.17
C GLU A 1076 17.66 21.63 46.43
N ASP A 1077 18.09 20.87 45.39
CA ASP A 1077 19.52 20.50 45.24
C ASP A 1077 19.90 19.85 43.89
N SER A 1078 18.97 19.29 43.11
CA SER A 1078 19.28 18.51 41.89
C SER A 1078 19.79 19.32 40.66
N LYS A 1079 20.19 20.57 40.85
CA LYS A 1079 20.47 21.56 39.79
C LYS A 1079 21.61 21.16 38.84
N ASN A 1080 22.64 20.44 39.31
CA ASN A 1080 23.87 20.24 38.52
C ASN A 1080 23.82 19.09 37.49
N MET A 1081 23.07 18.02 37.73
CA MET A 1081 23.10 16.86 36.81
C MET A 1081 22.10 16.98 35.64
N THR A 1082 21.00 17.71 35.85
CA THR A 1082 19.99 17.97 34.80
C THR A 1082 20.52 18.90 33.69
N VAL A 1083 21.52 19.73 33.99
CA VAL A 1083 22.12 20.67 33.03
C VAL A 1083 22.84 19.91 31.91
N LEU A 1084 23.69 18.94 32.23
CA LEU A 1084 24.56 18.28 31.24
C LEU A 1084 23.80 17.45 30.19
N ALA A 1085 22.70 16.81 30.61
CA ALA A 1085 21.83 16.06 29.69
C ALA A 1085 20.97 17.00 28.82
N LYS A 1086 20.44 18.09 29.41
CA LYS A 1086 19.69 19.10 28.64
C LYS A 1086 20.58 19.86 27.67
N THR A 1087 21.83 20.17 28.02
CA THR A 1087 22.77 20.76 27.06
C THR A 1087 23.04 19.80 25.91
N LYS A 1088 23.22 18.50 26.13
CA LYS A 1088 23.53 17.58 25.01
C LYS A 1088 22.35 17.45 24.04
N PHE A 1089 21.12 17.18 24.50
CA PHE A 1089 19.97 17.12 23.57
C PHE A 1089 19.69 18.47 22.91
N ALA A 1090 19.87 19.59 23.62
CA ALA A 1090 19.76 20.92 23.02
C ALA A 1090 20.89 21.22 22.03
N GLN A 1091 22.11 20.70 22.23
CA GLN A 1091 23.25 20.83 21.32
C GLN A 1091 23.11 19.94 20.08
N ASP A 1092 22.55 18.74 20.22
CA ASP A 1092 22.30 17.82 19.11
C ASP A 1092 21.11 18.30 18.26
N PHE A 1093 20.05 18.80 18.88
CA PHE A 1093 18.95 19.46 18.15
C PHE A 1093 19.36 20.82 17.57
N SER A 1094 20.19 21.60 18.28
CA SER A 1094 20.74 22.86 17.73
C SER A 1094 21.76 22.62 16.64
N SER A 1095 22.56 21.56 16.67
CA SER A 1095 23.50 21.25 15.60
C SER A 1095 22.77 20.79 14.35
N PHE A 1096 21.74 19.93 14.47
CA PHE A 1096 20.85 19.60 13.35
C PHE A 1096 20.10 20.84 12.81
N ALA A 1097 19.57 21.70 13.68
CA ALA A 1097 18.96 22.96 13.27
C ALA A 1097 19.97 23.95 12.66
N VAL A 1098 21.24 23.93 13.07
CA VAL A 1098 22.34 24.69 12.48
C VAL A 1098 22.82 24.07 11.17
N GLU A 1099 22.72 22.76 10.97
CA GLU A 1099 22.98 22.10 9.69
C GLU A 1099 21.87 22.44 8.68
N ILE A 1100 20.60 22.41 9.10
CA ILE A 1100 19.47 22.89 8.30
C ILE A 1100 19.58 24.41 8.06
N GLN A 1101 19.93 25.23 9.06
CA GLN A 1101 20.15 26.66 8.84
C GLN A 1101 21.39 26.97 8.02
N LYS A 1102 22.47 26.17 8.08
CA LYS A 1102 23.61 26.25 7.15
C LYS A 1102 23.15 25.92 5.74
N THR A 1103 22.32 24.89 5.55
CA THR A 1103 21.80 24.49 4.22
C THR A 1103 20.85 25.55 3.67
N ILE A 1104 19.93 26.07 4.47
CA ILE A 1104 19.04 27.19 4.11
C ILE A 1104 19.85 28.48 3.90
N LYS A 1105 20.92 28.72 4.67
CA LYS A 1105 21.83 29.85 4.46
C LYS A 1105 22.70 29.68 3.23
N ALA A 1106 23.13 28.47 2.89
CA ALA A 1106 23.88 28.14 1.68
C ALA A 1106 23.00 28.25 0.44
N LEU A 1107 21.75 27.76 0.49
CA LEU A 1107 20.74 28.03 -0.53
C LEU A 1107 20.46 29.53 -0.64
N ARG A 1108 20.27 30.24 0.47
CA ARG A 1108 20.10 31.70 0.45
C ARG A 1108 21.35 32.45 -0.01
N GLU A 1109 22.55 31.95 0.23
CA GLU A 1109 23.80 32.52 -0.29
C GLU A 1109 24.01 32.18 -1.77
N GLN A 1110 23.52 31.03 -2.26
CA GLN A 1110 23.47 30.68 -3.69
C GLN A 1110 22.41 31.52 -4.41
N ILE A 1111 21.20 31.63 -3.86
CA ILE A 1111 20.12 32.50 -4.37
C ILE A 1111 20.56 33.97 -4.32
N ASN A 1112 21.15 34.45 -3.21
CA ASN A 1112 21.69 35.81 -3.14
C ASN A 1112 22.90 36.01 -4.08
N LYS A 1113 23.72 34.99 -4.36
CA LYS A 1113 24.78 35.07 -5.39
C LYS A 1113 24.24 35.04 -6.81
N LEU A 1114 23.13 34.34 -7.05
CA LEU A 1114 22.43 34.28 -8.33
C LEU A 1114 21.70 35.61 -8.59
N GLU A 1115 20.95 36.11 -7.61
CA GLU A 1115 20.38 37.46 -7.60
C GLU A 1115 21.46 38.53 -7.71
N ALA A 1116 22.60 38.42 -7.01
CA ALA A 1116 23.71 39.36 -7.17
C ALA A 1116 24.32 39.30 -8.57
N HIS A 1117 24.45 38.12 -9.18
CA HIS A 1117 24.84 37.97 -10.58
C HIS A 1117 23.84 38.64 -11.52
N LEU A 1118 22.54 38.43 -11.33
CA LEU A 1118 21.47 39.04 -12.14
C LEU A 1118 21.47 40.58 -11.99
N ARG A 1119 21.59 41.08 -10.75
CA ARG A 1119 21.71 42.51 -10.43
C ARG A 1119 23.01 43.16 -10.95
N GLN A 1120 24.09 42.40 -11.09
CA GLN A 1120 25.38 42.86 -11.65
C GLN A 1120 25.45 42.75 -13.17
N ALA A 1121 24.83 41.73 -13.76
CA ALA A 1121 24.77 41.55 -15.21
C ALA A 1121 23.98 42.68 -15.88
N GLY A 1122 22.90 43.14 -15.20
CA GLY A 1122 21.92 44.04 -15.75
C GLY A 1122 21.05 43.37 -16.82
N CYS A 1123 20.10 44.12 -17.35
CA CYS A 1123 19.29 43.68 -18.48
C CYS A 1123 19.88 44.28 -19.76
N THR A 1124 20.00 43.49 -20.82
CA THR A 1124 20.37 43.99 -22.14
C THR A 1124 19.09 44.39 -22.87
N ASP A 1125 19.02 45.62 -23.38
CA ASP A 1125 17.90 46.08 -24.20
C ASP A 1125 17.96 45.51 -25.63
N ASP A 1126 16.89 45.72 -26.40
CA ASP A 1126 16.70 45.28 -27.79
C ASP A 1126 17.74 45.86 -28.79
N LYS A 1127 18.57 46.79 -28.32
CA LYS A 1127 19.70 47.40 -29.08
C LYS A 1127 21.07 47.00 -28.53
N GLY A 1128 21.13 46.05 -27.60
CA GLY A 1128 22.37 45.48 -27.06
C GLY A 1128 22.98 46.26 -25.89
N ILE A 1129 22.32 47.29 -25.36
CA ILE A 1129 22.87 48.14 -24.30
C ILE A 1129 22.47 47.57 -22.93
N ARG A 1130 23.42 47.45 -22.00
CA ARG A 1130 23.15 46.98 -20.63
C ARG A 1130 22.63 48.10 -19.74
N ARG A 1131 21.53 47.82 -19.04
CA ARG A 1131 20.83 48.70 -18.10
C ARG A 1131 20.83 48.10 -16.70
N LYS A 1132 20.88 48.93 -15.67
CA LYS A 1132 20.94 48.51 -14.26
C LYS A 1132 19.54 48.20 -13.71
N ASP A 1133 19.48 47.36 -12.67
CA ASP A 1133 18.23 47.06 -11.98
C ASP A 1133 17.54 48.34 -11.44
N ASN A 1134 16.27 48.49 -11.81
CA ASN A 1134 15.38 49.66 -11.60
C ASN A 1134 15.74 50.92 -12.41
N GLU A 1135 16.73 50.88 -13.30
CA GLU A 1135 16.95 51.93 -14.30
C GLU A 1135 15.72 51.98 -15.23
N HIS A 1136 15.15 53.18 -15.40
CA HIS A 1136 14.03 53.44 -16.29
C HIS A 1136 14.53 54.21 -17.52
N TRP A 1137 14.18 53.79 -18.73
CA TRP A 1137 14.57 54.47 -19.97
C TRP A 1137 13.40 54.86 -20.88
N MET A 1138 13.71 55.82 -21.75
CA MET A 1138 12.85 56.64 -22.60
C MET A 1138 11.89 57.58 -21.85
N LYS A 1139 11.77 58.80 -22.38
CA LYS A 1139 10.99 59.91 -21.79
C LYS A 1139 10.10 60.65 -22.82
N GLU A 1140 10.17 60.26 -24.09
CA GLU A 1140 9.61 61.03 -25.22
C GLU A 1140 8.64 60.16 -26.06
N ASP A 1141 8.97 58.89 -26.33
CA ASP A 1141 8.17 58.00 -27.20
C ASP A 1141 6.98 57.26 -26.53
N CYS A 1142 6.36 57.82 -25.49
CA CYS A 1142 5.17 57.22 -24.82
C CYS A 1142 5.34 55.79 -24.24
N ILE A 1143 6.56 55.23 -24.23
CA ILE A 1143 6.91 53.92 -23.68
C ILE A 1143 7.97 54.12 -22.59
N SER A 1144 7.81 53.43 -21.47
CA SER A 1144 8.71 53.48 -20.33
C SER A 1144 9.15 52.06 -19.98
N CYS A 1145 10.42 51.75 -20.26
CA CYS A 1145 11.01 50.45 -19.98
C CYS A 1145 11.83 50.49 -18.69
N MET A 1146 11.80 49.39 -17.94
CA MET A 1146 12.56 49.21 -16.70
C MET A 1146 13.27 47.84 -16.72
N CYS A 1147 14.52 47.81 -16.27
CA CYS A 1147 15.24 46.57 -16.01
C CYS A 1147 14.95 46.08 -14.58
N LYS A 1148 14.68 44.79 -14.37
CA LYS A 1148 14.59 44.21 -13.04
C LYS A 1148 15.03 42.75 -13.02
N SER A 1149 16.08 42.46 -12.26
CA SER A 1149 16.65 41.15 -12.00
C SER A 1149 16.94 40.34 -13.27
N GLY A 1150 17.47 41.02 -14.28
CA GLY A 1150 17.83 40.46 -15.60
C GLY A 1150 16.74 40.52 -16.68
N GLN A 1151 15.47 40.82 -16.34
CA GLN A 1151 14.40 40.99 -17.33
C GLN A 1151 14.10 42.46 -17.63
N VAL A 1152 13.92 42.78 -18.92
CA VAL A 1152 13.35 44.07 -19.37
C VAL A 1152 11.82 44.00 -19.29
N THR A 1153 11.20 45.01 -18.67
CA THR A 1153 9.73 45.19 -18.65
C THR A 1153 9.38 46.55 -19.25
N CYS A 1154 8.68 46.58 -20.39
CA CYS A 1154 8.24 47.82 -21.04
C CYS A 1154 6.75 48.07 -20.82
N VAL A 1155 6.41 49.32 -20.46
CA VAL A 1155 5.03 49.75 -20.17
C VAL A 1155 4.70 50.98 -21.01
N VAL A 1156 3.67 50.88 -21.84
CA VAL A 1156 3.11 52.03 -22.58
C VAL A 1156 2.45 52.97 -21.57
N LYS A 1157 2.80 54.26 -21.59
CA LYS A 1157 2.22 55.31 -20.75
C LYS A 1157 1.52 56.32 -21.63
N THR A 1158 0.28 56.68 -21.31
CA THR A 1158 -0.44 57.76 -22.00
C THR A 1158 0.28 59.09 -21.82
N CYS A 1159 0.79 59.65 -22.91
CA CYS A 1159 1.42 60.98 -22.92
C CYS A 1159 0.37 62.05 -22.54
N PRO A 1160 0.64 62.91 -21.53
CA PRO A 1160 -0.30 63.95 -21.14
C PRO A 1160 -0.36 65.08 -22.19
N PRO A 1161 -1.55 65.59 -22.54
CA PRO A 1161 -1.66 66.78 -23.39
C PRO A 1161 -1.18 68.01 -22.63
N ALA A 1162 -0.07 68.61 -23.06
CA ALA A 1162 0.48 69.80 -22.44
C ALA A 1162 -0.24 71.08 -22.94
N PRO A 1163 -0.88 71.88 -22.06
CA PRO A 1163 -1.36 73.20 -22.43
C PRO A 1163 -0.19 74.19 -22.45
N CYS A 1164 0.05 74.86 -23.58
CA CYS A 1164 1.01 75.96 -23.64
C CYS A 1164 0.47 77.22 -22.91
N PRO A 1165 1.33 78.02 -22.27
CA PRO A 1165 0.90 79.04 -21.31
C PRO A 1165 0.79 80.45 -21.90
N SER A 1166 0.17 81.35 -21.13
CA SER A 1166 0.08 82.78 -21.44
C SER A 1166 0.17 83.66 -20.18
N LEU A 1167 0.80 84.84 -20.19
CA LEU A 1167 1.91 85.33 -21.02
C LEU A 1167 2.42 86.65 -20.40
N GLU A 1168 3.65 86.73 -19.90
CA GLU A 1168 4.38 88.01 -19.79
C GLU A 1168 5.88 87.80 -19.49
N LEU A 1169 6.75 88.57 -20.19
CA LEU A 1169 8.22 88.69 -20.03
C LEU A 1169 9.03 87.36 -20.03
N VAL A 1170 9.95 87.07 -20.95
CA VAL A 1170 10.87 87.94 -21.73
C VAL A 1170 11.18 87.33 -23.12
N LYS A 1171 11.24 88.18 -24.17
CA LYS A 1171 11.86 87.98 -25.52
C LYS A 1171 11.85 86.58 -26.15
N GLY A 1172 10.99 86.37 -27.16
CA GLY A 1172 11.13 85.28 -28.14
C GLY A 1172 10.05 85.35 -29.23
N THR A 1173 10.42 85.33 -30.51
CA THR A 1173 9.52 85.56 -31.65
C THR A 1173 8.54 84.42 -31.97
N CYS A 1174 7.37 84.83 -32.47
CA CYS A 1174 6.17 84.08 -32.83
C CYS A 1174 6.32 82.69 -33.51
N CYS A 1175 5.41 81.78 -33.15
CA CYS A 1175 4.95 80.66 -33.99
C CYS A 1175 4.07 81.19 -35.15
N PRO A 1176 3.90 80.47 -36.29
CA PRO A 1176 2.60 79.79 -36.50
C PRO A 1176 2.58 78.52 -37.40
N VAL A 1177 1.55 77.69 -37.19
CA VAL A 1177 0.79 76.87 -38.19
C VAL A 1177 1.41 75.62 -38.86
N CYS A 1178 0.75 74.49 -38.58
CA CYS A 1178 0.40 73.27 -39.38
C CYS A 1178 1.32 72.62 -40.46
N LYS A 1179 1.38 71.28 -40.34
CA LYS A 1179 1.21 70.21 -41.38
C LYS A 1179 2.40 69.73 -42.25
N ASP A 1180 2.48 68.38 -42.30
CA ASP A 1180 2.79 67.48 -43.43
C ASP A 1180 4.21 67.38 -44.04
N ARG A 1181 4.68 66.11 -44.11
CA ARG A 1181 5.66 65.48 -45.05
C ARG A 1181 7.16 65.89 -44.99
N GLY A 1182 8.04 64.88 -45.11
CA GLY A 1182 9.45 65.09 -45.53
C GLY A 1182 10.46 64.00 -45.16
N MET A 1183 10.69 63.02 -46.04
CA MET A 1183 12.03 62.43 -46.27
C MET A 1183 12.84 63.40 -47.17
N PRO A 1184 14.18 63.26 -47.40
CA PRO A 1184 15.07 62.10 -47.13
C PRO A 1184 16.46 62.47 -46.51
N ALA A 1185 17.39 61.49 -46.53
CA ALA A 1185 18.86 61.66 -46.63
C ALA A 1185 19.61 62.29 -45.42
N ASP A 1186 20.93 62.10 -45.21
CA ASP A 1186 21.89 61.03 -45.57
C ASP A 1186 23.18 61.31 -44.73
N SER A 1187 24.25 60.51 -44.91
CA SER A 1187 25.66 60.75 -44.55
C SER A 1187 26.19 60.42 -43.14
N SER A 1188 27.13 59.46 -43.16
CA SER A 1188 28.42 59.42 -42.46
C SER A 1188 28.54 59.43 -40.92
N GLU A 1189 28.89 58.23 -40.43
CA GLU A 1189 30.04 57.91 -39.55
C GLU A 1189 30.25 58.56 -38.17
N LYS A 1190 30.51 57.65 -37.21
CA LYS A 1190 31.15 57.81 -35.89
C LYS A 1190 30.29 58.55 -34.85
N HIS A 1191 29.99 57.97 -33.68
CA HIS A 1191 30.75 56.93 -32.96
C HIS A 1191 29.89 55.80 -32.38
#